data_AF-A0A6A6H995-F1
#
_entry.id   AF-A0A6A6H995-F1
#
_cell.length_a   1.000
_cell.length_b   1.000
_cell.length_c   1.000
_cell.angle_alpha   90.00
_cell.angle_beta   90.00
_cell.angle_gamma   90.00
#
_symmetry.space_group_name_H-M   'P 1'
#
loop_
_entity.id
_entity.type
_entity.pdbx_description
1 polymer ?
#
loop_
_entity_poly.entity_id
_entity_poly.type
_entity_poly.pdbx_seq_one_letter_code
_entity_poly.pdbx_strand_id
1 'polypeptide(L)'
;MSKAGGYANGEHASSPANGRPQDTAITSLLRIVIVGAGIGGLTAAIALRQVGHEVVVLEQWSGANETGAAIHLAPNANGVLRRLGLYAENFGGNLMRRLTECSEDGKEVFSLDLDKPNEIWQHPWLLCHRIHLHSNLSKAATSKEGLGRPVDLRYSNKVTTIDPDTATVTLQNGDRIQGDVVIGADGVSSVARKMIKDGHATPFSSGKSAFRFLVSKREVIEDEVTKRFAQQEGELIFWNARDRRIVMYPCDGNKLMNFVCIHPSDETAAPADDWNAGGNRDKMLEVYQNFDKAVLALLAKADPSSLKLWKLLDMEQLPTWTNNKLALIGDSAHPFLPHQGQGGGVAIEDAASLSVVLPMGTKPHEVAERLKLYESCRYERAHTIQQYTRLAGKDLDDPEKADMVKFTNYNFGHDEFDHSTKAFDDWRYAQNPNVYWRMPVSFGPMPGPRQALYTNSAQRARHSTFTTASIKFKTSRTFLQNLFPTNSFSFKSPGTVAYASFSQTTLGKMQWLGGSGYNHFGLYLHGVEYKKRDGSTINGTYMPLLFESLADPIVSGREELGMPKLFCDIDVRRREHEYSVHAGWKGATFATLDLQELEETDPQAEAGTIGGEADYGILAYKYIPAVGERGKADVAYAVVVPHEEESKVVPSRVEKVFRAKKPSFNFESLNPEDLPTLHHVISKLKQIPVYEYVSGKVVEGVGVPDVSSARRIE
;
A
#
# COMPACT_ATOMS: atom_id res chain seq x y z
N MET A 1 -38.32 11.55 -19.41
CA MET A 1 -37.15 12.17 -20.06
C MET A 1 -35.96 11.99 -19.13
N SER A 2 -35.09 11.06 -19.50
CA SER A 2 -33.95 10.55 -18.72
C SER A 2 -32.75 11.47 -18.85
N LYS A 3 -32.18 11.90 -17.72
CA LYS A 3 -30.77 12.27 -17.64
C LYS A 3 -30.09 11.30 -16.68
N ALA A 4 -29.54 10.24 -17.26
CA ALA A 4 -28.51 9.44 -16.62
C ALA A 4 -27.27 10.35 -16.50
N GLY A 5 -26.96 10.78 -15.28
CA GLY A 5 -25.68 11.37 -14.97
C GLY A 5 -24.62 10.28 -15.05
N GLY A 6 -23.79 10.33 -16.09
CA GLY A 6 -22.64 9.46 -16.23
C GLY A 6 -21.66 9.74 -15.10
N TYR A 7 -21.51 8.78 -14.19
CA TYR A 7 -20.38 8.74 -13.27
C TYR A 7 -19.16 8.37 -14.11
N ALA A 8 -18.28 9.35 -14.33
CA ALA A 8 -16.94 9.12 -14.83
C ALA A 8 -16.16 8.38 -13.73
N ASN A 9 -16.26 7.05 -13.73
CA ASN A 9 -15.29 6.22 -13.06
C ASN A 9 -13.95 6.48 -13.73
N GLY A 10 -13.02 7.08 -12.99
CA GLY A 10 -11.61 6.94 -13.32
C GLY A 10 -11.32 5.45 -13.38
N GLU A 11 -11.07 4.95 -14.58
CA GLU A 11 -10.48 3.64 -14.78
C GLU A 11 -9.17 3.62 -13.98
N HIS A 12 -9.18 3.02 -12.80
CA HIS A 12 -7.98 2.39 -12.26
C HIS A 12 -7.73 1.12 -13.07
N ALA A 13 -7.51 1.31 -14.37
CA ALA A 13 -6.77 0.37 -15.18
C ALA A 13 -5.35 0.36 -14.60
N SER A 14 -4.99 -0.75 -13.97
CA SER A 14 -3.60 -1.12 -13.77
C SER A 14 -2.96 -1.28 -15.15
N SER A 15 -2.56 -0.16 -15.75
CA SER A 15 -1.77 -0.16 -16.97
C SER A 15 -0.43 -0.83 -16.66
N PRO A 16 -0.04 -1.91 -17.35
CA PRO A 16 1.31 -2.41 -17.26
C PRO A 16 2.20 -1.38 -17.97
N ALA A 17 2.90 -0.56 -17.18
CA ALA A 17 3.86 0.39 -17.71
C ALA A 17 4.87 -0.33 -18.61
N ASN A 18 4.89 0.06 -19.88
CA ASN A 18 5.78 -0.45 -20.91
C ASN A 18 7.25 -0.29 -20.52
N GLY A 19 8.03 -1.36 -20.75
CA GLY A 19 9.47 -1.31 -20.97
C GLY A 19 10.34 -1.49 -19.73
N ARG A 20 10.60 -2.75 -19.33
CA ARG A 20 11.81 -3.09 -18.57
C ARG A 20 12.55 -4.25 -19.23
N PRO A 21 13.91 -4.23 -19.21
CA PRO A 21 14.72 -5.33 -19.70
C PRO A 21 14.46 -6.58 -18.86
N GLN A 22 14.50 -7.73 -19.53
CA GLN A 22 14.40 -9.05 -18.93
C GLN A 22 15.50 -9.25 -17.87
N ASP A 23 15.17 -9.01 -16.61
CA ASP A 23 15.89 -9.61 -15.49
C ASP A 23 15.01 -10.73 -14.93
N THR A 24 15.53 -11.95 -15.02
CA THR A 24 14.94 -13.20 -14.54
C THR A 24 14.88 -13.23 -13.01
N ALA A 25 13.92 -12.51 -12.42
CA ALA A 25 13.41 -12.82 -11.09
C ALA A 25 12.22 -13.75 -11.27
N ILE A 26 12.35 -14.99 -10.81
CA ILE A 26 11.27 -15.99 -10.80
C ILE A 26 10.06 -15.33 -10.11
N THR A 27 9.00 -15.06 -10.89
CA THR A 27 7.70 -14.61 -10.39
C THR A 27 7.11 -15.74 -9.54
N SER A 28 7.32 -15.71 -8.22
CA SER A 28 6.87 -16.79 -7.35
C SER A 28 5.35 -16.77 -7.21
N LEU A 29 4.70 -17.62 -8.00
CA LEU A 29 3.31 -17.99 -7.88
C LEU A 29 3.12 -18.84 -6.61
N LEU A 30 2.29 -18.40 -5.68
CA LEU A 30 1.85 -19.23 -4.54
C LEU A 30 0.66 -20.11 -4.94
N ARG A 31 0.65 -21.33 -4.40
CA ARG A 31 -0.51 -22.23 -4.38
C ARG A 31 -1.26 -22.08 -3.06
N ILE A 32 -2.47 -21.56 -3.09
CA ILE A 32 -3.27 -21.26 -1.90
C ILE A 32 -4.43 -22.25 -1.79
N VAL A 33 -4.54 -22.91 -0.64
CA VAL A 33 -5.63 -23.85 -0.33
C VAL A 33 -6.62 -23.16 0.60
N ILE A 34 -7.87 -23.00 0.17
CA ILE A 34 -8.95 -22.42 0.96
C ILE A 34 -9.88 -23.54 1.41
N VAL A 35 -10.13 -23.62 2.71
CA VAL A 35 -11.03 -24.63 3.30
C VAL A 35 -12.37 -23.98 3.58
N GLY A 36 -13.37 -24.29 2.77
CA GLY A 36 -14.73 -23.74 2.82
C GLY A 36 -15.05 -22.81 1.65
N ALA A 37 -16.15 -23.10 0.94
CA ALA A 37 -16.67 -22.30 -0.16
C ALA A 37 -17.84 -21.39 0.28
N GLY A 38 -17.78 -20.86 1.50
CA GLY A 38 -18.71 -19.83 1.96
C GLY A 38 -18.45 -18.48 1.28
N ILE A 39 -19.20 -17.44 1.67
CA ILE A 39 -19.04 -16.07 1.14
C ILE A 39 -17.59 -15.58 1.28
N GLY A 40 -17.00 -15.69 2.48
CA GLY A 40 -15.60 -15.30 2.72
C GLY A 40 -14.60 -16.11 1.88
N GLY A 41 -14.72 -17.44 1.86
CA GLY A 41 -13.81 -18.32 1.12
C GLY A 41 -13.84 -18.10 -0.39
N LEU A 42 -15.03 -17.95 -0.99
CA LEU A 42 -15.16 -17.65 -2.42
C LEU A 42 -14.68 -16.24 -2.76
N THR A 43 -14.91 -15.26 -1.87
CA THR A 43 -14.41 -13.90 -2.07
C THR A 43 -12.88 -13.88 -2.01
N ALA A 44 -12.28 -14.57 -1.04
CA ALA A 44 -10.83 -14.75 -0.94
C ALA A 44 -10.27 -15.45 -2.18
N ALA A 45 -10.97 -16.48 -2.69
CA ALA A 45 -10.56 -17.18 -3.89
C ALA A 45 -10.52 -16.25 -5.12
N ILE A 46 -11.52 -15.38 -5.28
CA ILE A 46 -11.55 -14.37 -6.34
C ILE A 46 -10.42 -13.37 -6.14
N ALA A 47 -10.29 -12.77 -4.96
CA ALA A 47 -9.28 -11.74 -4.71
C ALA A 47 -7.85 -12.26 -4.94
N LEU A 48 -7.55 -13.47 -4.45
CA LEU A 48 -6.24 -14.11 -4.57
C LEU A 48 -5.92 -14.56 -6.00
N ARG A 49 -6.90 -15.05 -6.78
CA ARG A 49 -6.66 -15.32 -8.21
C ARG A 49 -6.43 -14.04 -9.00
N GLN A 50 -7.10 -12.93 -8.68
CA GLN A 50 -6.97 -11.67 -9.42
C GLN A 50 -5.57 -11.06 -9.26
N VAL A 51 -4.94 -11.24 -8.09
CA VAL A 51 -3.52 -10.89 -7.86
C VAL A 51 -2.55 -11.94 -8.37
N GLY A 52 -3.06 -13.00 -9.02
CA GLY A 52 -2.29 -13.90 -9.87
C GLY A 52 -1.93 -15.26 -9.27
N HIS A 53 -2.41 -15.60 -8.07
CA HIS A 53 -2.12 -16.88 -7.41
C HIS A 53 -2.89 -18.08 -8.00
N GLU A 54 -2.41 -19.28 -7.72
CA GLU A 54 -3.14 -20.52 -7.98
C GLU A 54 -3.96 -20.88 -6.75
N VAL A 55 -5.27 -21.03 -6.91
CA VAL A 55 -6.19 -21.21 -5.77
C VAL A 55 -6.98 -22.50 -5.92
N VAL A 56 -6.98 -23.30 -4.85
CA VAL A 56 -7.82 -24.49 -4.68
C VAL A 56 -8.80 -24.23 -3.54
N VAL A 57 -10.09 -24.43 -3.76
CA VAL A 57 -11.12 -24.32 -2.73
C VAL A 57 -11.71 -25.71 -2.46
N LEU A 58 -11.73 -26.11 -1.20
CA LEU A 58 -12.25 -27.41 -0.75
C LEU A 58 -13.54 -27.21 0.04
N GLU A 59 -14.64 -27.79 -0.44
CA GLU A 59 -15.95 -27.68 0.18
C GLU A 59 -16.49 -29.08 0.53
N GLN A 60 -16.98 -29.25 1.76
CA GLN A 60 -17.54 -30.52 2.24
C GLN A 60 -18.91 -30.81 1.64
N TRP A 61 -19.69 -29.78 1.35
CA TRP A 61 -21.02 -29.90 0.77
C TRP A 61 -20.98 -30.31 -0.71
N SER A 62 -22.04 -30.94 -1.20
CA SER A 62 -22.08 -31.62 -2.50
C SER A 62 -22.49 -30.75 -3.70
N GLY A 63 -22.90 -29.50 -3.50
CA GLY A 63 -23.32 -28.63 -4.61
C GLY A 63 -24.83 -28.62 -4.91
N ALA A 64 -25.64 -29.49 -4.32
CA ALA A 64 -27.01 -29.76 -4.79
C ALA A 64 -28.10 -28.72 -4.39
N ASN A 65 -28.30 -28.44 -3.10
CA ASN A 65 -29.18 -27.37 -2.59
C ASN A 65 -28.49 -26.42 -1.59
N GLU A 66 -28.05 -25.23 -2.02
CA GLU A 66 -27.56 -24.20 -1.10
C GLU A 66 -28.76 -23.65 -0.33
N THR A 67 -28.71 -23.67 1.00
CA THR A 67 -29.79 -23.15 1.84
C THR A 67 -29.36 -21.83 2.46
N GLY A 68 -30.09 -20.76 2.18
CA GLY A 68 -29.73 -19.45 2.69
C GLY A 68 -30.90 -18.49 2.68
N ALA A 69 -30.94 -17.65 3.71
CA ALA A 69 -31.86 -16.53 3.82
C ALA A 69 -31.27 -15.32 3.06
N ALA A 70 -31.50 -14.10 3.53
CA ALA A 70 -30.87 -12.90 2.97
C ALA A 70 -29.66 -12.41 3.79
N ILE A 71 -28.87 -11.53 3.17
CA ILE A 71 -27.65 -10.91 3.70
C ILE A 71 -27.61 -9.42 3.35
N HIS A 72 -27.01 -8.63 4.22
CA HIS A 72 -26.73 -7.22 3.97
C HIS A 72 -25.37 -7.08 3.28
N LEU A 73 -25.32 -6.32 2.19
CA LEU A 73 -24.09 -5.79 1.62
C LEU A 73 -24.04 -4.29 1.93
N ALA A 74 -23.56 -3.97 3.12
CA ALA A 74 -23.28 -2.60 3.53
C ALA A 74 -22.18 -1.97 2.65
N PRO A 75 -22.05 -0.62 2.62
CA PRO A 75 -21.11 0.08 1.74
C PRO A 75 -19.68 -0.45 1.75
N ASN A 76 -19.13 -0.79 2.93
CA ASN A 76 -17.80 -1.36 3.10
C ASN A 76 -17.62 -2.69 2.35
N ALA A 77 -18.53 -3.64 2.55
CA ALA A 77 -18.47 -4.94 1.89
C ALA A 77 -18.83 -4.87 0.40
N ASN A 78 -19.81 -4.03 0.04
CA ASN A 78 -20.20 -3.84 -1.35
C ASN A 78 -19.08 -3.18 -2.17
N GLY A 79 -18.30 -2.27 -1.57
CA GLY A 79 -17.12 -1.70 -2.19
C GLY A 79 -16.08 -2.73 -2.59
N VAL A 80 -15.77 -3.66 -1.68
CA VAL A 80 -14.87 -4.79 -1.96
C VAL A 80 -15.40 -5.64 -3.12
N LEU A 81 -16.67 -6.06 -3.10
CA LEU A 81 -17.24 -6.87 -4.20
C LEU A 81 -17.20 -6.14 -5.54
N ARG A 82 -17.53 -4.84 -5.55
CA ARG A 82 -17.47 -4.01 -6.76
C ARG A 82 -16.05 -3.90 -7.30
N ARG A 83 -15.05 -3.77 -6.43
CA ARG A 83 -13.63 -3.77 -6.82
C ARG A 83 -13.17 -5.11 -7.41
N LEU A 84 -13.78 -6.21 -6.96
CA LEU A 84 -13.60 -7.55 -7.55
C LEU A 84 -14.43 -7.77 -8.83
N GLY A 85 -15.19 -6.77 -9.30
CA GLY A 85 -16.00 -6.83 -10.53
C GLY A 85 -17.40 -7.44 -10.34
N LEU A 86 -17.86 -7.58 -9.10
CA LEU A 86 -19.19 -8.12 -8.76
C LEU A 86 -20.12 -7.01 -8.32
N TYR A 87 -21.23 -6.85 -9.03
CA TYR A 87 -22.26 -5.84 -8.78
C TYR A 87 -23.56 -6.53 -8.40
N ALA A 88 -23.94 -6.48 -7.12
CA ALA A 88 -25.04 -7.28 -6.61
C ALA A 88 -26.41 -6.89 -7.15
N GLU A 89 -26.55 -5.67 -7.65
CA GLU A 89 -27.73 -5.19 -8.38
C GLU A 89 -28.02 -6.04 -9.63
N ASN A 90 -26.98 -6.62 -10.26
CA ASN A 90 -27.12 -7.45 -11.46
C ASN A 90 -27.69 -8.84 -11.17
N PHE A 91 -27.77 -9.25 -9.91
CA PHE A 91 -28.30 -10.56 -9.50
C PHE A 91 -29.30 -10.46 -8.35
N GLY A 92 -30.04 -9.35 -8.29
CA GLY A 92 -31.21 -9.21 -7.41
C GLY A 92 -30.93 -8.57 -6.05
N GLY A 93 -29.82 -7.85 -5.89
CA GLY A 93 -29.62 -6.94 -4.76
C GLY A 93 -30.58 -5.75 -4.82
N ASN A 94 -31.25 -5.45 -3.71
CA ASN A 94 -32.16 -4.30 -3.59
C ASN A 94 -31.47 -3.17 -2.87
N LEU A 95 -31.60 -1.94 -3.37
CA LEU A 95 -31.16 -0.76 -2.65
C LEU A 95 -31.92 -0.64 -1.33
N MET A 96 -31.21 -0.42 -0.22
CA MET A 96 -31.81 -0.11 1.06
C MET A 96 -32.15 1.39 1.10
N ARG A 97 -33.46 1.70 1.11
CA ARG A 97 -33.99 3.06 0.96
C ARG A 97 -34.68 3.57 2.21
N ARG A 98 -35.17 2.66 3.05
CA ARG A 98 -35.93 3.02 4.26
C ARG A 98 -35.60 2.07 5.40
N LEU A 99 -35.52 2.63 6.60
CA LEU A 99 -35.38 1.88 7.85
C LEU A 99 -36.53 2.27 8.78
N THR A 100 -37.33 1.29 9.19
CA THR A 100 -38.50 1.50 10.04
C THR A 100 -38.41 0.62 11.28
N GLU A 101 -38.52 1.23 12.47
CA GLU A 101 -38.68 0.53 13.74
C GLU A 101 -40.15 0.56 14.16
N CYS A 102 -40.66 -0.59 14.59
CA CYS A 102 -41.98 -0.75 15.17
C CYS A 102 -41.89 -1.37 16.57
N SER A 103 -42.86 -1.06 17.42
CA SER A 103 -43.08 -1.77 18.69
C SER A 103 -43.83 -3.08 18.47
N GLU A 104 -43.86 -3.96 19.49
CA GLU A 104 -44.57 -5.24 19.43
C GLU A 104 -46.08 -5.10 19.14
N ASP A 105 -46.71 -4.01 19.55
CA ASP A 105 -48.12 -3.67 19.26
C ASP A 105 -48.32 -3.07 17.86
N GLY A 106 -47.29 -3.07 17.01
CA GLY A 106 -47.36 -2.71 15.60
C GLY A 106 -47.39 -1.19 15.33
N LYS A 107 -47.10 -0.36 16.33
CA LYS A 107 -46.94 1.09 16.14
C LYS A 107 -45.56 1.41 15.60
N GLU A 108 -45.49 2.33 14.65
CA GLU A 108 -44.21 2.88 14.18
C GLU A 108 -43.58 3.72 15.30
N VAL A 109 -42.36 3.35 15.68
CA VAL A 109 -41.52 4.09 16.64
C VAL A 109 -40.74 5.18 15.89
N PHE A 110 -40.12 4.81 14.76
CA PHE A 110 -39.56 5.75 13.80
C PHE A 110 -39.49 5.16 12.39
N SER A 111 -39.45 6.03 11.38
CA SER A 111 -39.08 5.67 10.00
C SER A 111 -38.10 6.69 9.45
N LEU A 112 -37.01 6.22 8.85
CA LEU A 112 -35.96 7.03 8.26
C LEU A 112 -35.85 6.74 6.76
N ASP A 113 -35.94 7.79 5.96
CA ASP A 113 -35.58 7.76 4.53
C ASP A 113 -34.05 7.84 4.38
N LEU A 114 -33.48 6.86 3.70
CA LEU A 114 -32.03 6.68 3.56
C LEU A 114 -31.50 7.14 2.19
N ASP A 115 -32.34 7.56 1.24
CA ASP A 115 -31.89 7.92 -0.11
C ASP A 115 -30.82 9.03 -0.05
N LYS A 116 -31.08 10.13 0.68
CA LYS A 116 -30.12 11.24 0.83
C LYS A 116 -29.00 10.96 1.84
N PRO A 117 -29.27 10.44 3.06
CA PRO A 117 -28.19 10.12 4.01
C PRO A 117 -27.15 9.14 3.46
N ASN A 118 -27.54 8.21 2.58
CA ASN A 118 -26.60 7.24 2.01
C ASN A 118 -25.69 7.82 0.91
N GLU A 119 -25.93 9.03 0.41
CA GLU A 119 -25.08 9.67 -0.62
C GLU A 119 -23.67 10.01 -0.11
N ILE A 120 -23.44 10.00 1.21
CA ILE A 120 -22.11 10.19 1.79
C ILE A 120 -21.21 8.95 1.64
N TRP A 121 -21.79 7.79 1.36
CA TRP A 121 -21.06 6.54 1.17
C TRP A 121 -20.76 6.32 -0.32
N GLN A 122 -19.54 5.88 -0.62
CA GLN A 122 -19.10 5.64 -1.99
C GLN A 122 -19.91 4.53 -2.70
N HIS A 123 -20.42 3.56 -1.93
CA HIS A 123 -21.10 2.38 -2.45
C HIS A 123 -22.48 2.21 -1.83
N PRO A 124 -23.48 1.76 -2.61
CA PRO A 124 -24.84 1.61 -2.11
C PRO A 124 -24.93 0.50 -1.07
N TRP A 125 -25.82 0.67 -0.09
CA TRP A 125 -26.20 -0.40 0.82
C TRP A 125 -27.27 -1.27 0.16
N LEU A 126 -26.96 -2.55 -0.03
CA LEU A 126 -27.83 -3.51 -0.71
C LEU A 126 -28.33 -4.62 0.22
N LEU A 127 -29.55 -5.08 -0.04
CA LEU A 127 -30.21 -6.21 0.58
C LEU A 127 -30.28 -7.36 -0.43
N CYS A 128 -29.57 -8.45 -0.15
CA CYS A 128 -29.28 -9.48 -1.15
C CYS A 128 -29.79 -10.85 -0.72
N HIS A 129 -30.20 -11.66 -1.69
CA HIS A 129 -30.48 -13.07 -1.47
C HIS A 129 -29.16 -13.84 -1.38
N ARG A 130 -28.90 -14.53 -0.26
CA ARG A 130 -27.58 -15.13 0.03
C ARG A 130 -27.19 -16.17 -1.02
N ILE A 131 -28.14 -16.96 -1.50
CA ILE A 131 -27.91 -17.98 -2.54
C ILE A 131 -27.45 -17.34 -3.85
N HIS A 132 -28.03 -16.20 -4.23
CA HIS A 132 -27.63 -15.49 -5.45
C HIS A 132 -26.24 -14.88 -5.33
N LEU A 133 -25.91 -14.33 -4.16
CA LEU A 133 -24.56 -13.84 -3.90
C LEU A 133 -23.54 -14.99 -3.98
N HIS A 134 -23.81 -16.10 -3.30
CA HIS A 134 -22.94 -17.29 -3.31
C HIS A 134 -22.74 -17.86 -4.71
N SER A 135 -23.81 -18.06 -5.48
CA SER A 135 -23.72 -18.64 -6.83
C SER A 135 -22.94 -17.73 -7.79
N ASN A 136 -23.10 -16.41 -7.69
CA ASN A 136 -22.34 -15.46 -8.49
C ASN A 136 -20.86 -15.38 -8.06
N LEU A 137 -20.56 -15.47 -6.77
CA LEU A 137 -19.19 -15.61 -6.28
C LEU A 137 -18.54 -16.90 -6.81
N SER A 138 -19.24 -18.03 -6.72
CA SER A 138 -18.77 -19.33 -7.23
C SER A 138 -18.50 -19.26 -8.74
N LYS A 139 -19.45 -18.72 -9.52
CA LYS A 139 -19.29 -18.51 -10.96
C LYS A 139 -18.11 -17.61 -11.30
N ALA A 140 -17.92 -16.51 -10.58
CA ALA A 140 -16.80 -15.60 -10.80
C ALA A 140 -15.46 -16.27 -10.45
N ALA A 141 -15.40 -17.00 -9.33
CA ALA A 141 -14.22 -17.74 -8.88
C ALA A 141 -13.76 -18.77 -9.92
N THR A 142 -14.69 -19.50 -10.55
CA THR A 142 -14.36 -20.57 -11.51
C THR A 142 -14.36 -20.12 -12.98
N SER A 143 -14.70 -18.86 -13.29
CA SER A 143 -14.78 -18.37 -14.66
C SER A 143 -13.41 -18.34 -15.36
N LYS A 144 -13.38 -18.71 -16.64
CA LYS A 144 -12.21 -18.60 -17.52
C LYS A 144 -11.95 -17.17 -18.02
N GLU A 145 -12.95 -16.31 -17.94
CA GLU A 145 -12.91 -14.94 -18.49
C GLU A 145 -12.45 -13.89 -17.45
N GLY A 146 -12.38 -14.25 -16.17
CA GLY A 146 -11.90 -13.37 -15.10
C GLY A 146 -10.37 -13.26 -15.03
N LEU A 147 -9.87 -12.23 -14.34
CA LEU A 147 -8.43 -12.04 -14.12
C LEU A 147 -7.83 -13.24 -13.35
N GLY A 148 -6.62 -13.64 -13.76
CA GLY A 148 -5.90 -14.77 -13.18
C GLY A 148 -6.47 -16.15 -13.55
N ARG A 149 -5.91 -17.20 -12.96
CA ARG A 149 -6.30 -18.59 -13.26
C ARG A 149 -7.65 -18.92 -12.62
N PRO A 150 -8.53 -19.69 -13.30
CA PRO A 150 -9.75 -20.20 -12.69
C PRO A 150 -9.46 -20.96 -11.40
N VAL A 151 -10.25 -20.73 -10.36
CA VAL A 151 -10.17 -21.46 -9.10
C VAL A 151 -10.54 -22.92 -9.33
N ASP A 152 -9.75 -23.82 -8.77
CA ASP A 152 -10.08 -25.24 -8.67
C ASP A 152 -10.99 -25.46 -7.46
N LEU A 153 -12.31 -25.37 -7.69
CA LEU A 153 -13.34 -25.55 -6.67
C LEU A 153 -13.79 -27.02 -6.62
N ARG A 154 -13.56 -27.68 -5.49
CA ARG A 154 -13.83 -29.11 -5.29
C ARG A 154 -14.88 -29.33 -4.19
N TYR A 155 -16.09 -29.70 -4.61
CA TYR A 155 -17.18 -30.11 -3.71
C TYR A 155 -16.98 -31.51 -3.16
N SER A 156 -17.72 -31.88 -2.10
CA SER A 156 -17.62 -33.19 -1.42
C SER A 156 -16.21 -33.55 -0.92
N ASN A 157 -15.39 -32.55 -0.61
CA ASN A 157 -14.04 -32.68 -0.09
C ASN A 157 -13.99 -32.16 1.35
N LYS A 158 -14.35 -33.01 2.32
CA LYS A 158 -14.32 -32.66 3.74
C LYS A 158 -12.88 -32.69 4.27
N VAL A 159 -12.38 -31.54 4.71
CA VAL A 159 -11.09 -31.44 5.42
C VAL A 159 -11.26 -31.90 6.87
N THR A 160 -10.30 -32.67 7.37
CA THR A 160 -10.33 -33.24 8.73
C THR A 160 -9.20 -32.74 9.61
N THR A 161 -8.03 -32.44 9.04
CA THR A 161 -6.87 -31.89 9.73
C THR A 161 -6.06 -30.99 8.81
N ILE A 162 -5.32 -30.04 9.38
CA ILE A 162 -4.45 -29.10 8.67
C ILE A 162 -3.10 -29.06 9.39
N ASP A 163 -2.02 -29.12 8.63
CA ASP A 163 -0.67 -28.88 9.09
C ASP A 163 -0.25 -27.44 8.68
N PRO A 164 -0.17 -26.51 9.65
CA PRO A 164 0.15 -25.11 9.38
C PRO A 164 1.62 -24.87 8.99
N ASP A 165 2.54 -25.79 9.28
CA ASP A 165 3.97 -25.62 8.99
C ASP A 165 4.26 -25.96 7.53
N THR A 166 3.65 -27.03 7.05
CA THR A 166 3.81 -27.51 5.67
C THR A 166 2.75 -26.99 4.71
N ALA A 167 1.73 -26.29 5.21
CA ALA A 167 0.53 -25.86 4.48
C ALA A 167 -0.19 -27.05 3.81
N THR A 168 -0.35 -28.15 4.56
CA THR A 168 -0.98 -29.38 4.05
C THR A 168 -2.34 -29.61 4.69
N VAL A 169 -3.36 -29.89 3.90
CA VAL A 169 -4.68 -30.29 4.37
C VAL A 169 -4.92 -31.78 4.12
N THR A 170 -5.57 -32.46 5.07
CA THR A 170 -5.94 -33.89 4.95
C THR A 170 -7.44 -34.02 4.82
N LEU A 171 -7.88 -34.72 3.78
CA LEU A 171 -9.28 -34.97 3.47
C LEU A 171 -9.80 -36.21 4.21
N GLN A 172 -11.13 -36.33 4.34
CA GLN A 172 -11.79 -37.46 4.99
C GLN A 172 -11.48 -38.81 4.32
N ASN A 173 -11.19 -38.83 3.02
CA ASN A 173 -10.80 -40.04 2.29
C ASN A 173 -9.31 -40.40 2.48
N GLY A 174 -8.53 -39.60 3.21
CA GLY A 174 -7.11 -39.80 3.45
C GLY A 174 -6.19 -39.04 2.49
N ASP A 175 -6.71 -38.42 1.43
CA ASP A 175 -5.90 -37.65 0.49
C ASP A 175 -5.30 -36.40 1.16
N ARG A 176 -4.11 -36.03 0.72
CA ARG A 176 -3.39 -34.84 1.20
C ARG A 176 -3.18 -33.84 0.08
N ILE A 177 -3.51 -32.59 0.34
CA ILE A 177 -3.30 -31.47 -0.60
C ILE A 177 -2.39 -30.46 0.06
N GLN A 178 -1.23 -30.20 -0.56
CA GLN A 178 -0.24 -29.25 -0.06
C GLN A 178 -0.25 -27.96 -0.89
N GLY A 179 -0.27 -26.82 -0.23
CA GLY A 179 -0.04 -25.50 -0.82
C GLY A 179 1.18 -24.81 -0.22
N ASP A 180 1.27 -23.51 -0.47
CA ASP A 180 2.18 -22.58 0.21
C ASP A 180 1.48 -21.85 1.36
N VAL A 181 0.15 -21.74 1.30
CA VAL A 181 -0.71 -21.06 2.27
C VAL A 181 -2.01 -21.84 2.41
N VAL A 182 -2.54 -21.95 3.63
CA VAL A 182 -3.89 -22.44 3.92
C VAL A 182 -4.73 -21.30 4.49
N ILE A 183 -5.92 -21.09 3.94
CA ILE A 183 -6.91 -20.14 4.48
C ILE A 183 -8.09 -20.93 5.03
N GLY A 184 -8.30 -20.87 6.34
CA GLY A 184 -9.47 -21.43 7.01
C GLY A 184 -10.67 -20.52 6.83
N ALA A 185 -11.64 -20.95 6.04
CA ALA A 185 -12.91 -20.27 5.78
C ALA A 185 -14.11 -21.20 6.07
N ASP A 186 -13.93 -22.13 7.00
CA ASP A 186 -14.78 -23.29 7.29
C ASP A 186 -15.83 -23.04 8.38
N GLY A 187 -16.06 -21.76 8.68
CA GLY A 187 -17.19 -21.29 9.47
C GLY A 187 -17.11 -21.57 10.97
N VAL A 188 -18.25 -21.43 11.66
CA VAL A 188 -18.33 -21.54 13.12
C VAL A 188 -17.85 -22.88 13.68
N SER A 189 -17.97 -23.97 12.91
CA SER A 189 -17.51 -25.32 13.31
C SER A 189 -16.09 -25.67 12.81
N SER A 190 -15.26 -24.63 12.64
CA SER A 190 -13.93 -24.71 12.03
C SER A 190 -13.02 -25.83 12.56
N VAL A 191 -12.48 -26.61 11.63
CA VAL A 191 -11.33 -27.50 11.84
C VAL A 191 -10.04 -26.69 11.83
N ALA A 192 -9.94 -25.66 10.99
CA ALA A 192 -8.76 -24.79 10.91
C ALA A 192 -8.45 -24.07 12.23
N ARG A 193 -9.49 -23.60 12.95
CA ARG A 193 -9.33 -22.91 14.24
C ARG A 193 -8.62 -23.77 15.28
N LYS A 194 -8.83 -25.09 15.26
CA LYS A 194 -8.16 -26.03 16.18
C LYS A 194 -6.64 -26.06 16.01
N MET A 195 -6.13 -25.62 14.86
CA MET A 195 -4.71 -25.57 14.55
C MET A 195 -4.06 -24.24 14.92
N ILE A 196 -4.84 -23.28 15.47
CA ILE A 196 -4.29 -22.06 16.02
C ILE A 196 -3.82 -22.31 17.47
N LYS A 197 -2.69 -21.70 17.84
CA LYS A 197 -2.17 -21.78 19.22
C LYS A 197 -3.20 -21.20 20.19
N ASP A 198 -3.52 -21.95 21.23
CA ASP A 198 -4.56 -21.62 22.22
C ASP A 198 -5.96 -21.41 21.57
N GLY A 199 -6.17 -21.95 20.36
CA GLY A 199 -7.39 -21.86 19.55
C GLY A 199 -8.53 -22.77 20.01
N HIS A 200 -8.57 -23.13 21.30
CA HIS A 200 -9.60 -23.99 21.88
C HIS A 200 -10.92 -23.26 22.17
N ALA A 201 -11.08 -22.01 21.73
CA ALA A 201 -12.33 -21.28 21.87
C ALA A 201 -13.47 -22.04 21.19
N THR A 202 -14.41 -22.51 22.01
CA THR A 202 -15.62 -23.18 21.57
C THR A 202 -16.75 -22.17 21.45
N PRO A 203 -17.49 -22.14 20.33
CA PRO A 203 -18.70 -21.35 20.22
C PRO A 203 -19.69 -21.71 21.35
N PHE A 204 -20.28 -20.71 21.98
CA PHE A 204 -21.25 -20.85 23.05
C PHE A 204 -22.58 -20.20 22.66
N SER A 205 -23.65 -20.62 23.32
CA SER A 205 -24.99 -20.06 23.11
C SER A 205 -25.06 -18.61 23.57
N SER A 206 -25.59 -17.69 22.75
CA SER A 206 -25.91 -16.35 23.23
C SER A 206 -27.18 -16.29 24.11
N GLY A 207 -27.86 -17.43 24.26
CA GLY A 207 -29.16 -17.52 24.94
C GLY A 207 -30.35 -17.18 24.04
N LYS A 208 -30.09 -16.87 22.76
CA LYS A 208 -31.13 -16.56 21.77
C LYS A 208 -31.10 -17.54 20.59
N SER A 209 -32.27 -17.81 20.05
CA SER A 209 -32.47 -18.56 18.80
C SER A 209 -33.14 -17.65 17.77
N ALA A 210 -33.11 -18.04 16.50
CA ALA A 210 -33.75 -17.30 15.42
C ALA A 210 -34.51 -18.22 14.46
N PHE A 211 -35.79 -17.95 14.24
CA PHE A 211 -36.49 -18.45 13.07
C PHE A 211 -36.08 -17.65 11.84
N ARG A 212 -35.79 -18.34 10.74
CA ARG A 212 -35.44 -17.73 9.44
C ARG A 212 -36.25 -18.37 8.34
N PHE A 213 -36.82 -17.56 7.48
CA PHE A 213 -37.64 -18.00 6.35
C PHE A 213 -37.79 -16.88 5.31
N LEU A 214 -38.35 -17.25 4.15
CA LEU A 214 -38.68 -16.33 3.07
C LEU A 214 -40.20 -16.38 2.84
N VAL A 215 -40.78 -15.23 2.48
CA VAL A 215 -42.18 -15.11 2.06
C VAL A 215 -42.23 -14.42 0.71
N SER A 216 -43.11 -14.86 -0.18
CA SER A 216 -43.36 -14.16 -1.44
C SER A 216 -43.89 -12.75 -1.16
N LYS A 217 -43.25 -11.71 -1.73
CA LYS A 217 -43.75 -10.32 -1.58
C LYS A 217 -45.18 -10.19 -2.10
N ARG A 218 -45.53 -10.97 -3.12
CA ARG A 218 -46.89 -11.01 -3.69
C ARG A 218 -47.92 -11.41 -2.63
N GLU A 219 -47.65 -12.47 -1.85
CA GLU A 219 -48.56 -12.93 -0.79
C GLU A 219 -48.72 -11.93 0.36
N VAL A 220 -47.72 -11.06 0.56
CA VAL A 220 -47.78 -9.97 1.52
C VAL A 220 -48.65 -8.83 1.00
N ILE A 221 -48.53 -8.47 -0.28
CA ILE A 221 -49.26 -7.35 -0.90
C ILE A 221 -50.72 -7.67 -1.22
N GLU A 222 -51.04 -8.90 -1.60
CA GLU A 222 -52.41 -9.33 -1.94
C GLU A 222 -53.34 -9.44 -0.71
N ASP A 223 -52.77 -9.40 0.50
CA ASP A 223 -53.51 -9.44 1.76
C ASP A 223 -53.65 -8.03 2.37
N GLU A 224 -54.89 -7.57 2.50
CA GLU A 224 -55.25 -6.24 3.03
C GLU A 224 -54.65 -5.96 4.42
N VAL A 225 -54.44 -6.99 5.23
CA VAL A 225 -53.88 -6.86 6.58
C VAL A 225 -52.36 -6.63 6.53
N THR A 226 -51.66 -7.32 5.63
CA THR A 226 -50.19 -7.32 5.59
C THR A 226 -49.58 -6.39 4.55
N LYS A 227 -50.36 -5.92 3.57
CA LYS A 227 -49.84 -5.13 2.43
C LYS A 227 -49.05 -3.91 2.83
N ARG A 228 -49.41 -3.26 3.95
CA ARG A 228 -48.74 -2.06 4.46
C ARG A 228 -47.24 -2.25 4.69
N PHE A 229 -46.79 -3.46 5.00
CA PHE A 229 -45.40 -3.77 5.30
C PHE A 229 -44.52 -3.98 4.07
N ALA A 230 -45.10 -3.99 2.86
CA ALA A 230 -44.38 -4.27 1.62
C ALA A 230 -44.67 -3.24 0.51
N GLN A 231 -45.28 -2.10 0.85
CA GLN A 231 -45.64 -1.05 -0.10
C GLN A 231 -44.42 -0.26 -0.60
N GLN A 232 -43.44 -0.02 0.28
CA GLN A 232 -42.22 0.70 -0.07
C GLN A 232 -41.18 -0.26 -0.65
N GLU A 233 -40.37 0.23 -1.59
CA GLU A 233 -39.23 -0.53 -2.09
C GLU A 233 -38.01 -0.36 -1.18
N GLY A 234 -37.26 -1.44 -0.96
CA GLY A 234 -36.01 -1.36 -0.21
C GLY A 234 -36.18 -1.00 1.27
N GLU A 235 -37.36 -1.26 1.84
CA GLU A 235 -37.64 -0.98 3.25
C GLU A 235 -37.22 -2.17 4.13
N LEU A 236 -36.38 -1.88 5.12
CA LEU A 236 -36.10 -2.77 6.24
C LEU A 236 -36.99 -2.36 7.41
N ILE A 237 -37.83 -3.28 7.88
CA ILE A 237 -38.69 -3.10 9.04
C ILE A 237 -38.19 -4.02 10.15
N PHE A 238 -38.07 -3.50 11.36
CA PHE A 238 -37.84 -4.34 12.53
C PHE A 238 -38.81 -4.01 13.64
N TRP A 239 -39.29 -5.06 14.31
CA TRP A 239 -40.16 -4.96 15.48
C TRP A 239 -39.38 -5.37 16.71
N ASN A 240 -39.37 -4.50 17.72
CA ASN A 240 -38.72 -4.78 18.98
C ASN A 240 -39.76 -4.99 20.08
N ALA A 241 -39.61 -6.10 20.80
CA ALA A 241 -40.21 -6.36 22.10
C ALA A 241 -39.09 -6.47 23.14
N ARG A 242 -39.45 -6.68 24.42
CA ARG A 242 -38.49 -6.70 25.52
C ARG A 242 -37.28 -7.60 25.26
N ASP A 243 -37.53 -8.85 24.87
CA ASP A 243 -36.53 -9.94 24.77
C ASP A 243 -36.49 -10.62 23.39
N ARG A 244 -37.30 -10.15 22.45
CA ARG A 244 -37.48 -10.75 21.13
C ARG A 244 -37.69 -9.67 20.07
N ARG A 245 -37.36 -10.01 18.84
CA ARG A 245 -37.42 -9.07 17.71
C ARG A 245 -37.63 -9.78 16.39
N ILE A 246 -38.24 -9.07 15.46
CA ILE A 246 -38.48 -9.53 14.09
C ILE A 246 -37.79 -8.54 13.16
N VAL A 247 -37.02 -9.04 12.20
CA VAL A 247 -36.40 -8.23 11.14
C VAL A 247 -36.93 -8.72 9.81
N MET A 248 -37.49 -7.80 9.02
CA MET A 248 -38.03 -8.08 7.69
C MET A 248 -37.47 -7.12 6.66
N TYR A 249 -37.07 -7.63 5.49
CA TYR A 249 -36.62 -6.79 4.38
C TYR A 249 -36.69 -7.52 3.02
N PRO A 250 -36.78 -6.80 1.89
CA PRO A 250 -36.84 -7.41 0.57
C PRO A 250 -35.49 -7.94 0.09
N CYS A 251 -35.52 -9.05 -0.64
CA CYS A 251 -34.39 -9.64 -1.35
C CYS A 251 -34.84 -10.15 -2.74
N ASP A 252 -33.89 -10.60 -3.56
CA ASP A 252 -34.13 -11.11 -4.92
C ASP A 252 -34.95 -10.16 -5.82
N GLY A 253 -34.44 -8.95 -6.02
CA GLY A 253 -35.10 -7.94 -6.88
C GLY A 253 -36.51 -7.63 -6.41
N ASN A 254 -36.69 -7.50 -5.10
CA ASN A 254 -37.94 -7.15 -4.42
C ASN A 254 -39.05 -8.21 -4.56
N LYS A 255 -38.71 -9.47 -4.87
CA LYS A 255 -39.69 -10.56 -5.04
C LYS A 255 -39.96 -11.33 -3.76
N LEU A 256 -38.97 -11.41 -2.87
CA LEU A 256 -39.03 -12.18 -1.63
C LEU A 256 -38.80 -11.28 -0.42
N MET A 257 -39.53 -11.53 0.66
CA MET A 257 -39.35 -10.89 1.96
C MET A 257 -38.61 -11.85 2.88
N ASN A 258 -37.43 -11.46 3.33
CA ASN A 258 -36.65 -12.20 4.31
C ASN A 258 -37.15 -11.90 5.71
N PHE A 259 -37.25 -12.93 6.55
CA PHE A 259 -37.56 -12.81 7.97
C PHE A 259 -36.45 -13.39 8.84
N VAL A 260 -36.11 -12.67 9.90
CA VAL A 260 -35.30 -13.16 11.02
C VAL A 260 -36.04 -12.83 12.31
N CYS A 261 -36.55 -13.83 12.99
CA CYS A 261 -37.31 -13.68 14.23
C CYS A 261 -36.44 -14.23 15.37
N ILE A 262 -35.81 -13.34 16.15
CA ILE A 262 -34.96 -13.70 17.29
C ILE A 262 -35.80 -13.75 18.58
N HIS A 263 -35.59 -14.78 19.41
CA HIS A 263 -36.28 -15.03 20.68
C HIS A 263 -35.39 -15.80 21.68
N PRO A 264 -35.75 -15.87 22.97
CA PRO A 264 -35.05 -16.71 23.96
C PRO A 264 -34.96 -18.18 23.54
N SER A 265 -33.78 -18.78 23.65
CA SER A 265 -33.55 -20.16 23.18
C SER A 265 -34.32 -21.22 23.96
N ASP A 266 -34.65 -20.98 25.22
CA ASP A 266 -35.38 -21.90 26.10
C ASP A 266 -36.85 -22.09 25.68
N GLU A 267 -37.43 -21.15 24.94
CA GLU A 267 -38.78 -21.28 24.38
C GLU A 267 -38.85 -22.27 23.20
N THR A 268 -37.70 -22.65 22.62
CA THR A 268 -37.65 -23.56 21.47
C THR A 268 -36.53 -24.57 21.59
N ALA A 269 -36.86 -25.86 21.66
CA ALA A 269 -35.88 -26.94 21.65
C ALA A 269 -35.31 -27.15 20.23
N ALA A 270 -34.27 -26.40 19.87
CA ALA A 270 -33.40 -26.78 18.76
C ALA A 270 -32.44 -27.88 19.25
N PRO A 271 -32.38 -29.08 18.63
CA PRO A 271 -31.34 -30.06 18.93
C PRO A 271 -29.96 -29.41 18.74
N ALA A 272 -29.05 -29.63 19.69
CA ALA A 272 -27.76 -28.91 19.73
C ALA A 272 -26.85 -29.13 18.49
N ASP A 273 -27.11 -30.17 17.69
CA ASP A 273 -26.23 -30.65 16.63
C ASP A 273 -26.82 -30.57 15.20
N ASP A 274 -28.00 -29.98 14.98
CA ASP A 274 -28.62 -29.92 13.65
C ASP A 274 -28.83 -28.48 13.14
N TRP A 275 -27.89 -28.04 12.29
CA TRP A 275 -27.95 -26.77 11.55
C TRP A 275 -29.18 -26.65 10.63
N ASN A 276 -29.82 -27.78 10.28
CA ASN A 276 -30.90 -27.88 9.32
C ASN A 276 -32.26 -28.20 9.95
N ALA A 277 -32.37 -28.11 11.28
CA ALA A 277 -33.60 -28.39 12.00
C ALA A 277 -34.78 -27.61 11.40
N GLY A 278 -35.77 -28.33 10.88
CA GLY A 278 -36.99 -27.73 10.36
C GLY A 278 -37.68 -26.93 11.47
N GLY A 279 -37.98 -25.66 11.21
CA GLY A 279 -38.69 -24.84 12.18
C GLY A 279 -40.17 -25.24 12.22
N ASN A 280 -40.78 -25.15 13.40
CA ASN A 280 -42.19 -25.37 13.58
C ASN A 280 -42.94 -24.03 13.52
N ARG A 281 -43.78 -23.84 12.51
CA ARG A 281 -44.55 -22.61 12.30
C ARG A 281 -45.50 -22.31 13.45
N ASP A 282 -46.19 -23.33 13.96
CA ASP A 282 -47.15 -23.15 15.07
C ASP A 282 -46.41 -22.73 16.33
N LYS A 283 -45.23 -23.31 16.59
CA LYS A 283 -44.38 -22.89 17.70
C LYS A 283 -43.86 -21.46 17.52
N MET A 284 -43.50 -21.05 16.30
CA MET A 284 -43.13 -19.66 16.02
C MET A 284 -44.30 -18.71 16.31
N LEU A 285 -45.53 -19.05 15.91
CA LEU A 285 -46.71 -18.24 16.20
C LEU A 285 -47.00 -18.16 17.71
N GLU A 286 -46.77 -19.24 18.46
CA GLU A 286 -46.87 -19.27 19.93
C GLU A 286 -45.85 -18.31 20.58
N VAL A 287 -44.59 -18.35 20.14
CA VAL A 287 -43.52 -17.46 20.62
C VAL A 287 -43.86 -16.00 20.37
N TYR A 288 -44.44 -15.65 19.22
CA TYR A 288 -44.75 -14.27 18.87
C TYR A 288 -46.20 -13.86 19.16
N GLN A 289 -46.98 -14.65 19.91
CA GLN A 289 -48.44 -14.47 20.09
C GLN A 289 -48.88 -13.09 20.60
N ASN A 290 -48.00 -12.36 21.29
CA ASN A 290 -48.27 -11.04 21.84
C ASN A 290 -48.04 -9.89 20.84
N PHE A 291 -47.52 -10.18 19.66
CA PHE A 291 -47.30 -9.18 18.61
C PHE A 291 -48.62 -8.80 17.93
N ASP A 292 -48.63 -7.62 17.29
CA ASP A 292 -49.76 -7.13 16.51
C ASP A 292 -50.31 -8.18 15.54
N LYS A 293 -51.63 -8.19 15.37
CA LYS A 293 -52.34 -9.18 14.54
C LYS A 293 -51.84 -9.20 13.10
N ALA A 294 -51.44 -8.06 12.56
CA ALA A 294 -50.90 -8.00 11.20
C ALA A 294 -49.49 -8.60 11.10
N VAL A 295 -48.68 -8.52 12.17
CA VAL A 295 -47.38 -9.18 12.25
C VAL A 295 -47.56 -10.69 12.36
N LEU A 296 -48.49 -11.17 13.18
CA LEU A 296 -48.83 -12.60 13.24
C LEU A 296 -49.33 -13.12 11.87
N ALA A 297 -50.13 -12.33 11.15
CA ALA A 297 -50.56 -12.65 9.79
C ALA A 297 -49.39 -12.75 8.80
N LEU A 298 -48.33 -11.95 8.95
CA LEU A 298 -47.09 -12.10 8.18
C LEU A 298 -46.38 -13.42 8.51
N LEU A 299 -46.18 -13.71 9.81
CA LEU A 299 -45.47 -14.91 10.26
C LEU A 299 -46.21 -16.19 9.83
N ALA A 300 -47.54 -16.17 9.77
CA ALA A 300 -48.36 -17.29 9.32
C ALA A 300 -48.14 -17.67 7.83
N LYS A 301 -47.62 -16.74 7.01
CA LYS A 301 -47.25 -16.96 5.60
C LYS A 301 -45.90 -17.67 5.43
N ALA A 302 -45.18 -17.95 6.52
CA ALA A 302 -43.93 -18.69 6.44
C ALA A 302 -44.13 -20.05 5.76
N ASP A 303 -43.43 -20.29 4.65
CA ASP A 303 -43.39 -21.59 4.01
C ASP A 303 -42.64 -22.58 4.92
N PRO A 304 -43.29 -23.67 5.38
CA PRO A 304 -42.65 -24.70 6.19
C PRO A 304 -41.37 -25.29 5.56
N SER A 305 -41.25 -25.28 4.23
CA SER A 305 -40.06 -25.78 3.53
C SER A 305 -38.83 -24.88 3.72
N SER A 306 -39.06 -23.57 3.86
CA SER A 306 -38.02 -22.55 4.04
C SER A 306 -37.75 -22.21 5.50
N LEU A 307 -38.67 -22.58 6.40
CA LEU A 307 -38.60 -22.25 7.82
C LEU A 307 -37.53 -23.08 8.54
N LYS A 308 -36.55 -22.38 9.09
CA LYS A 308 -35.43 -22.95 9.82
C LYS A 308 -35.30 -22.31 11.19
N LEU A 309 -34.86 -23.09 12.18
CA LEU A 309 -34.57 -22.60 13.53
C LEU A 309 -33.07 -22.68 13.79
N TRP A 310 -32.47 -21.56 14.14
CA TRP A 310 -31.02 -21.40 14.29
C TRP A 310 -30.70 -21.00 15.71
N LYS A 311 -29.79 -21.73 16.36
CA LYS A 311 -29.22 -21.27 17.63
C LYS A 311 -28.20 -20.19 17.33
N LEU A 312 -28.28 -19.04 18.02
CA LEU A 312 -27.31 -17.97 17.84
C LEU A 312 -26.09 -18.27 18.72
N LEU A 313 -24.96 -18.45 18.06
CA LEU A 313 -23.69 -18.77 18.70
C LEU A 313 -22.78 -17.54 18.71
N ASP A 314 -22.11 -17.34 19.82
CA ASP A 314 -21.04 -16.37 20.00
C ASP A 314 -19.73 -17.11 20.35
N MET A 315 -18.61 -16.42 20.31
CA MET A 315 -17.31 -16.99 20.62
C MET A 315 -16.39 -15.93 21.24
N GLU A 316 -15.60 -16.35 22.23
CA GLU A 316 -14.54 -15.50 22.77
C GLU A 316 -13.51 -15.14 21.69
N GLN A 317 -12.84 -14.01 21.88
CA GLN A 317 -11.80 -13.56 20.97
C GLN A 317 -10.63 -14.55 21.00
N LEU A 318 -10.19 -15.00 19.83
CA LEU A 318 -8.99 -15.81 19.71
C LEU A 318 -7.75 -14.94 19.95
N PRO A 319 -6.70 -15.42 20.64
CA PRO A 319 -5.49 -14.63 20.85
C PRO A 319 -4.74 -14.31 19.55
N THR A 320 -4.97 -15.10 18.51
CA THR A 320 -4.46 -14.89 17.15
C THR A 320 -5.34 -15.64 16.16
N TRP A 321 -5.28 -15.28 14.88
CA TRP A 321 -5.95 -15.94 13.75
C TRP A 321 -4.95 -16.65 12.84
N THR A 322 -3.67 -16.62 13.17
CA THR A 322 -2.61 -17.12 12.29
C THR A 322 -1.71 -18.11 13.00
N ASN A 323 -1.26 -19.11 12.26
CA ASN A 323 -0.23 -20.05 12.68
C ASN A 323 0.63 -20.42 11.46
N ASN A 324 1.87 -19.94 11.41
CA ASN A 324 2.79 -20.15 10.29
C ASN A 324 2.14 -19.86 8.92
N LYS A 325 1.79 -20.89 8.14
CA LYS A 325 1.19 -20.73 6.81
C LYS A 325 -0.34 -20.83 6.80
N LEU A 326 -0.98 -20.86 7.97
CA LEU A 326 -2.42 -20.88 8.15
C LEU A 326 -2.92 -19.51 8.63
N ALA A 327 -4.00 -19.02 8.02
CA ALA A 327 -4.81 -17.89 8.52
C ALA A 327 -6.29 -18.24 8.53
N LEU A 328 -7.03 -17.76 9.54
CA LEU A 328 -8.48 -17.87 9.64
C LEU A 328 -9.17 -16.61 9.08
N ILE A 329 -10.31 -16.78 8.42
CA ILE A 329 -11.19 -15.68 7.97
C ILE A 329 -12.67 -15.95 8.31
N GLY A 330 -13.48 -14.90 8.34
CA GLY A 330 -14.92 -15.00 8.60
C GLY A 330 -15.24 -15.70 9.93
N ASP A 331 -16.35 -16.43 9.97
CA ASP A 331 -16.83 -17.11 11.18
C ASP A 331 -15.86 -18.17 11.77
N SER A 332 -14.82 -18.57 11.02
CA SER A 332 -13.76 -19.41 11.59
C SER A 332 -12.91 -18.65 12.60
N ALA A 333 -12.70 -17.35 12.38
CA ALA A 333 -11.93 -16.42 13.21
C ALA A 333 -12.81 -15.61 14.18
N HIS A 334 -13.91 -15.06 13.66
CA HIS A 334 -14.73 -14.06 14.35
C HIS A 334 -16.22 -14.28 14.06
N PRO A 335 -16.88 -15.30 14.63
CA PRO A 335 -18.31 -15.53 14.39
C PRO A 335 -19.17 -14.39 14.95
N PHE A 336 -20.16 -13.95 14.17
CA PHE A 336 -21.01 -12.81 14.50
C PHE A 336 -22.41 -13.22 14.93
N LEU A 337 -22.95 -12.52 15.94
CA LEU A 337 -24.38 -12.51 16.16
C LEU A 337 -25.07 -11.71 15.03
N PRO A 338 -26.27 -12.11 14.56
CA PRO A 338 -26.88 -11.56 13.35
C PRO A 338 -27.42 -10.12 13.48
N HIS A 339 -27.16 -9.44 14.59
CA HIS A 339 -27.82 -8.21 15.01
C HIS A 339 -27.50 -6.99 14.15
N GLN A 340 -26.37 -7.01 13.43
CA GLN A 340 -25.93 -5.91 12.56
C GLN A 340 -25.75 -6.34 11.08
N GLY A 341 -26.01 -7.61 10.76
CA GLY A 341 -25.87 -8.13 9.39
C GLY A 341 -24.44 -8.11 8.82
N GLN A 342 -23.40 -8.03 9.66
CA GLN A 342 -22.01 -7.79 9.21
C GLN A 342 -21.12 -9.02 9.07
N GLY A 343 -21.48 -10.20 9.58
CA GLY A 343 -20.56 -11.36 9.55
C GLY A 343 -20.01 -11.67 8.15
N GLY A 344 -20.88 -11.74 7.14
CA GLY A 344 -20.42 -11.93 5.76
C GLY A 344 -19.70 -10.71 5.16
N GLY A 345 -20.03 -9.49 5.60
CA GLY A 345 -19.36 -8.28 5.15
C GLY A 345 -17.92 -8.18 5.65
N VAL A 346 -17.69 -8.52 6.92
CA VAL A 346 -16.35 -8.59 7.54
C VAL A 346 -15.52 -9.72 6.94
N ALA A 347 -16.14 -10.86 6.60
CA ALA A 347 -15.47 -11.94 5.87
C ALA A 347 -15.06 -11.54 4.44
N ILE A 348 -15.82 -10.66 3.79
CA ILE A 348 -15.45 -10.07 2.49
C ILE A 348 -14.26 -9.10 2.66
N GLU A 349 -14.24 -8.30 3.72
CA GLU A 349 -13.08 -7.45 4.05
C GLU A 349 -11.82 -8.31 4.29
N ASP A 350 -11.92 -9.44 5.01
CA ASP A 350 -10.77 -10.33 5.22
C ASP A 350 -10.12 -10.79 3.91
N ALA A 351 -10.95 -11.12 2.92
CA ALA A 351 -10.52 -11.50 1.58
C ALA A 351 -9.77 -10.38 0.86
N ALA A 352 -10.23 -9.13 0.98
CA ALA A 352 -9.54 -7.96 0.43
C ALA A 352 -8.15 -7.80 1.05
N SER A 353 -8.08 -7.82 2.39
CA SER A 353 -6.81 -7.68 3.12
C SER A 353 -5.79 -8.75 2.74
N LEU A 354 -6.21 -10.02 2.66
CA LEU A 354 -5.33 -11.12 2.23
C LEU A 354 -4.74 -10.88 0.84
N SER A 355 -5.54 -10.42 -0.12
CA SER A 355 -5.04 -10.15 -1.49
C SER A 355 -4.05 -8.99 -1.55
N VAL A 356 -4.15 -8.03 -0.63
CA VAL A 356 -3.22 -6.90 -0.54
C VAL A 356 -1.89 -7.34 0.07
N VAL A 357 -1.91 -8.14 1.13
CA VAL A 357 -0.68 -8.57 1.82
C VAL A 357 0.01 -9.77 1.16
N LEU A 358 -0.68 -10.45 0.25
CA LEU A 358 -0.14 -11.52 -0.61
C LEU A 358 -0.26 -11.11 -2.09
N PRO A 359 0.48 -10.10 -2.58
CA PRO A 359 0.47 -9.78 -4.00
C PRO A 359 1.32 -10.75 -4.82
N MET A 360 1.21 -10.69 -6.15
CA MET A 360 2.13 -11.41 -7.03
C MET A 360 3.60 -11.15 -6.66
N GLY A 361 4.39 -12.22 -6.55
CA GLY A 361 5.81 -12.13 -6.17
C GLY A 361 6.08 -12.28 -4.68
N THR A 362 5.06 -12.53 -3.84
CA THR A 362 5.27 -12.98 -2.45
C THR A 362 6.11 -14.25 -2.44
N LYS A 363 7.17 -14.26 -1.64
CA LYS A 363 8.05 -15.41 -1.49
C LYS A 363 7.49 -16.36 -0.42
N PRO A 364 7.61 -17.69 -0.60
CA PRO A 364 7.08 -18.66 0.38
C PRO A 364 7.56 -18.47 1.83
N HIS A 365 8.77 -17.94 2.04
CA HIS A 365 9.29 -17.67 3.39
C HIS A 365 8.73 -16.40 4.03
N GLU A 366 8.17 -15.47 3.25
CA GLU A 366 7.53 -14.25 3.77
C GLU A 366 6.10 -14.53 4.26
N VAL A 367 5.48 -15.63 3.84
CA VAL A 367 4.06 -15.95 4.08
C VAL A 367 3.66 -15.76 5.54
N ALA A 368 4.41 -16.31 6.49
CA ALA A 368 4.05 -16.22 7.91
C ALA A 368 3.99 -14.77 8.41
N GLU A 369 4.94 -13.94 7.99
CA GLU A 369 4.97 -12.51 8.32
C GLU A 369 3.84 -11.74 7.60
N ARG A 370 3.53 -12.09 6.34
CA ARG A 370 2.39 -11.50 5.61
C ARG A 370 1.05 -11.82 6.26
N LEU A 371 0.86 -13.04 6.75
CA LEU A 371 -0.36 -13.42 7.44
C LEU A 371 -0.49 -12.67 8.77
N LYS A 372 0.62 -12.41 9.48
CA LYS A 372 0.61 -11.52 10.65
C LYS A 372 0.25 -10.09 10.32
N LEU A 373 0.69 -9.57 9.17
CA LEU A 373 0.27 -8.27 8.68
C LEU A 373 -1.25 -8.23 8.38
N TYR A 374 -1.79 -9.25 7.71
CA TYR A 374 -3.24 -9.43 7.52
C TYR A 374 -3.99 -9.38 8.85
N GLU A 375 -3.53 -10.14 9.84
CA GLU A 375 -4.12 -10.16 11.18
C GLU A 375 -4.11 -8.76 11.80
N SER A 376 -2.99 -8.02 11.70
CA SER A 376 -2.90 -6.67 12.27
C SER A 376 -3.86 -5.66 11.64
N CYS A 377 -4.22 -5.84 10.35
CA CYS A 377 -5.19 -5.00 9.66
C CYS A 377 -6.64 -5.31 10.10
N ARG A 378 -6.91 -6.58 10.44
CA ARG A 378 -8.28 -7.08 10.58
C ARG A 378 -8.72 -7.33 12.01
N TYR A 379 -7.80 -7.68 12.90
CA TYR A 379 -8.09 -8.20 14.23
C TYR A 379 -8.92 -7.22 15.07
N GLU A 380 -8.43 -5.99 15.27
CA GLU A 380 -9.16 -4.99 16.07
C GLU A 380 -10.50 -4.63 15.43
N ARG A 381 -10.52 -4.52 14.09
CA ARG A 381 -11.71 -4.13 13.34
C ARG A 381 -12.83 -5.16 13.44
N ALA A 382 -12.56 -6.43 13.16
CA ALA A 382 -13.59 -7.47 13.25
C ALA A 382 -14.12 -7.60 14.68
N HIS A 383 -13.25 -7.59 15.69
CA HIS A 383 -13.69 -7.70 17.08
C HIS A 383 -14.45 -6.46 17.58
N THR A 384 -14.14 -5.27 17.09
CA THR A 384 -14.92 -4.05 17.37
C THR A 384 -16.33 -4.18 16.80
N ILE A 385 -16.48 -4.60 15.54
CA ILE A 385 -17.78 -4.82 14.92
C ILE A 385 -18.53 -5.97 15.63
N GLN A 386 -17.83 -7.04 16.02
CA GLN A 386 -18.40 -8.15 16.78
C GLN A 386 -18.98 -7.66 18.11
N GLN A 387 -18.26 -6.81 18.84
CA GLN A 387 -18.75 -6.21 20.07
C GLN A 387 -20.00 -5.36 19.84
N TYR A 388 -20.07 -4.57 18.77
CA TYR A 388 -21.29 -3.86 18.40
C TYR A 388 -22.47 -4.80 18.15
N THR A 389 -22.24 -6.00 17.63
CA THR A 389 -23.32 -6.99 17.43
C THR A 389 -23.81 -7.58 18.75
N ARG A 390 -22.92 -7.74 19.74
CA ARG A 390 -23.30 -8.15 21.11
C ARG A 390 -24.14 -7.10 21.79
N LEU A 391 -23.73 -5.83 21.72
CA LEU A 391 -24.47 -4.71 22.30
C LEU A 391 -25.85 -4.54 21.66
N ALA A 392 -25.94 -4.70 20.34
CA ALA A 392 -27.22 -4.69 19.62
C ALA A 392 -28.09 -5.94 19.86
N GLY A 393 -27.59 -6.93 20.60
CA GLY A 393 -28.30 -8.12 21.00
C GLY A 393 -28.77 -8.22 22.43
N LYS A 394 -28.49 -7.18 23.20
CA LYS A 394 -29.05 -7.01 24.53
C LYS A 394 -30.54 -6.71 24.46
N ASP A 395 -31.25 -7.15 25.49
CA ASP A 395 -32.69 -6.92 25.64
C ASP A 395 -32.99 -5.42 25.79
N LEU A 396 -34.23 -5.00 25.51
CA LEU A 396 -34.61 -3.58 25.45
C LEU A 396 -34.37 -2.84 26.78
N ASP A 397 -34.48 -3.52 27.92
CA ASP A 397 -34.27 -2.98 29.26
C ASP A 397 -32.81 -2.96 29.73
N ASP A 398 -31.86 -3.53 28.95
CA ASP A 398 -30.44 -3.46 29.30
C ASP A 398 -29.92 -2.01 29.20
N PRO A 399 -29.23 -1.49 30.25
CA PRO A 399 -28.74 -0.11 30.28
C PRO A 399 -27.61 0.14 29.27
N GLU A 400 -26.91 -0.90 28.81
CA GLU A 400 -25.83 -0.77 27.85
C GLU A 400 -26.37 -0.95 26.42
N LYS A 401 -26.35 0.13 25.64
CA LYS A 401 -26.83 0.15 24.26
C LYS A 401 -25.71 0.43 23.27
N ALA A 402 -25.83 -0.14 22.07
CA ALA A 402 -24.96 0.19 20.96
C ALA A 402 -25.22 1.63 20.49
N ASP A 403 -24.16 2.42 20.32
CA ASP A 403 -24.22 3.68 19.58
C ASP A 403 -24.26 3.37 18.07
N MET A 404 -25.47 3.40 17.51
CA MET A 404 -25.71 3.04 16.11
C MET A 404 -25.10 4.03 15.11
N VAL A 405 -24.96 5.31 15.48
CA VAL A 405 -24.34 6.31 14.60
C VAL A 405 -22.83 6.08 14.54
N LYS A 406 -22.19 5.86 15.70
CA LYS A 406 -20.77 5.53 15.77
C LYS A 406 -20.47 4.22 15.03
N PHE A 407 -21.31 3.20 15.21
CA PHE A 407 -21.19 1.94 14.46
C PHE A 407 -21.28 2.15 12.95
N THR A 408 -22.30 2.87 12.48
CA THR A 408 -22.51 3.12 11.04
C THR A 408 -21.31 3.84 10.44
N ASN A 409 -20.80 4.89 11.09
CA ASN A 409 -19.65 5.63 10.59
C ASN A 409 -18.36 4.78 10.58
N TYR A 410 -18.10 4.05 11.67
CA TYR A 410 -16.92 3.17 11.78
C TYR A 410 -16.95 2.04 10.73
N ASN A 411 -18.13 1.48 10.49
CA ASN A 411 -18.29 0.34 9.63
C ASN A 411 -18.35 0.76 8.15
N PHE A 412 -19.26 1.66 7.78
CA PHE A 412 -19.57 1.99 6.38
C PHE A 412 -18.56 2.95 5.76
N GLY A 413 -17.84 3.72 6.56
CA GLY A 413 -16.81 4.67 6.10
C GLY A 413 -15.43 4.05 5.84
N HIS A 414 -15.31 2.73 5.86
CA HIS A 414 -14.03 2.02 5.73
C HIS A 414 -13.89 1.33 4.38
N ASP A 415 -12.71 1.47 3.78
CA ASP A 415 -12.26 0.68 2.63
C ASP A 415 -11.06 -0.18 3.07
N GLU A 416 -11.26 -1.50 3.03
CA GLU A 416 -10.24 -2.45 3.48
C GLU A 416 -9.05 -2.57 2.53
N PHE A 417 -9.23 -2.32 1.21
CA PHE A 417 -8.11 -2.31 0.28
C PHE A 417 -7.18 -1.15 0.61
N ASP A 418 -7.72 0.04 0.82
CA ASP A 418 -6.92 1.24 1.11
C ASP A 418 -6.22 1.11 2.48
N HIS A 419 -6.94 0.63 3.49
CA HIS A 419 -6.38 0.38 4.83
C HIS A 419 -5.22 -0.63 4.79
N SER A 420 -5.45 -1.82 4.21
CA SER A 420 -4.41 -2.84 4.09
C SER A 420 -3.26 -2.42 3.17
N THR A 421 -3.52 -1.59 2.14
CA THR A 421 -2.45 -1.10 1.23
C THR A 421 -1.50 -0.20 1.99
N LYS A 422 -2.03 0.71 2.81
CA LYS A 422 -1.20 1.58 3.66
C LYS A 422 -0.35 0.76 4.65
N ALA A 423 -0.95 -0.24 5.30
CA ALA A 423 -0.23 -1.11 6.23
C ALA A 423 0.86 -1.94 5.51
N PHE A 424 0.57 -2.43 4.31
CA PHE A 424 1.52 -3.13 3.46
C PHE A 424 2.68 -2.25 3.00
N ASP A 425 2.41 -1.00 2.66
CA ASP A 425 3.43 -0.02 2.29
C ASP A 425 4.36 0.27 3.47
N ASP A 426 3.80 0.52 4.65
CA ASP A 426 4.58 0.74 5.88
C ASP A 426 5.45 -0.48 6.21
N TRP A 427 4.88 -1.69 6.10
CA TRP A 427 5.63 -2.93 6.25
C TRP A 427 6.78 -3.00 5.25
N ARG A 428 6.54 -2.68 3.96
CA ARG A 428 7.58 -2.73 2.91
C ARG A 428 8.71 -1.76 3.20
N TYR A 429 8.39 -0.55 3.67
CA TYR A 429 9.39 0.43 4.04
C TYR A 429 10.19 -0.02 5.27
N ALA A 430 9.54 -0.67 6.25
CA ALA A 430 10.22 -1.20 7.43
C ALA A 430 11.21 -2.33 7.13
N GLN A 431 11.05 -3.06 6.01
CA GLN A 431 12.02 -4.08 5.58
C GLN A 431 13.39 -3.51 5.22
N ASN A 432 13.52 -2.18 5.09
CA ASN A 432 14.79 -1.52 4.87
C ASN A 432 14.96 -0.34 5.84
N PRO A 433 15.79 -0.48 6.89
CA PRO A 433 16.01 0.60 7.84
C PRO A 433 16.78 1.79 7.23
N ASN A 434 17.39 1.64 6.06
CA ASN A 434 18.23 2.64 5.41
C ASN A 434 17.52 3.33 4.22
N VAL A 435 16.19 3.44 4.29
CA VAL A 435 15.39 4.09 3.25
C VAL A 435 15.63 5.61 3.25
N TYR A 436 15.93 6.15 2.08
CA TYR A 436 16.03 7.59 1.83
C TYR A 436 14.63 8.20 1.68
N TRP A 437 14.28 9.06 2.63
CA TRP A 437 13.09 9.89 2.58
C TRP A 437 13.42 11.29 2.06
N ARG A 438 12.62 11.77 1.12
CA ARG A 438 12.68 13.13 0.57
C ARG A 438 11.29 13.70 0.48
N MET A 439 11.17 15.03 0.50
CA MET A 439 9.87 15.67 0.31
C MET A 439 9.39 15.49 -1.14
N PRO A 440 8.07 15.29 -1.37
CA PRO A 440 7.00 15.10 -0.38
C PRO A 440 6.92 13.66 0.16
N VAL A 441 6.94 13.50 1.49
CA VAL A 441 6.91 12.18 2.15
C VAL A 441 5.57 11.45 2.04
N SER A 442 4.50 12.15 1.68
CA SER A 442 3.15 11.58 1.54
C SER A 442 3.03 10.47 0.49
N PHE A 443 4.01 10.37 -0.41
CA PHE A 443 4.04 9.39 -1.51
C PHE A 443 5.07 8.27 -1.26
N GLY A 444 5.53 8.13 -0.03
CA GLY A 444 6.56 7.15 0.32
C GLY A 444 7.98 7.65 0.03
N PRO A 445 8.96 6.76 0.12
CA PRO A 445 10.36 7.10 -0.09
C PRO A 445 10.66 7.32 -1.57
N MET A 446 11.52 8.30 -1.87
CA MET A 446 11.73 8.75 -3.25
C MET A 446 12.87 7.97 -3.92
N PRO A 447 12.67 7.38 -5.11
CA PRO A 447 13.74 6.70 -5.84
C PRO A 447 14.83 7.65 -6.33
N GLY A 448 16.03 7.13 -6.48
CA GLY A 448 17.17 7.91 -6.93
C GLY A 448 18.43 7.07 -7.11
N PRO A 449 19.60 7.71 -7.28
CA PRO A 449 20.86 7.01 -7.53
C PRO A 449 21.22 5.96 -6.47
N ARG A 450 20.78 6.15 -5.21
CA ARG A 450 21.10 5.29 -4.06
C ARG A 450 19.93 4.39 -3.61
N GLN A 451 18.76 4.52 -4.23
CA GLN A 451 17.54 3.83 -3.79
C GLN A 451 16.62 3.48 -4.97
N ALA A 452 16.32 2.20 -5.13
CA ALA A 452 15.28 1.76 -6.05
C ALA A 452 13.88 1.89 -5.42
N LEU A 453 12.84 1.93 -6.26
CA LEU A 453 11.45 2.11 -5.81
C LEU A 453 10.98 1.03 -4.81
N TYR A 454 11.42 -0.23 -4.93
CA TYR A 454 10.82 -1.35 -4.17
C TYR A 454 11.79 -2.49 -3.82
N THR A 455 13.11 -2.31 -3.99
CA THR A 455 14.11 -3.35 -3.67
C THR A 455 15.32 -2.75 -2.98
N ASN A 456 15.93 -3.53 -2.09
CA ASN A 456 17.17 -3.15 -1.38
C ASN A 456 18.40 -3.14 -2.30
N SER A 457 18.26 -3.50 -3.57
CA SER A 457 19.35 -3.36 -4.54
C SER A 457 19.39 -1.93 -5.06
N ALA A 458 20.23 -1.10 -4.45
CA ALA A 458 20.72 0.10 -5.12
C ALA A 458 21.22 -0.29 -6.52
N GLN A 459 20.79 0.45 -7.54
CA GLN A 459 21.21 0.20 -8.92
C GLN A 459 22.69 0.58 -9.03
N ARG A 460 23.59 -0.40 -8.89
CA ARG A 460 25.03 -0.14 -8.98
C ARG A 460 25.35 0.28 -10.42
N ALA A 461 25.79 1.52 -10.59
CA ALA A 461 26.11 2.16 -11.86
C ALA A 461 27.40 1.63 -12.53
N ARG A 462 27.61 0.31 -12.50
CA ARG A 462 28.80 -0.39 -13.03
C ARG A 462 28.97 -0.24 -14.54
N HIS A 463 27.86 -0.10 -15.26
CA HIS A 463 27.84 0.06 -16.72
C HIS A 463 27.55 1.51 -17.15
N SER A 464 27.39 2.42 -16.19
CA SER A 464 27.24 3.84 -16.45
C SER A 464 28.57 4.42 -16.91
N THR A 465 28.53 5.33 -17.86
CA THR A 465 29.72 5.96 -18.47
C THR A 465 29.94 7.33 -17.87
N PHE A 466 31.20 7.74 -17.77
CA PHE A 466 31.56 9.12 -17.44
C PHE A 466 32.58 9.68 -18.43
N THR A 467 32.50 10.99 -18.67
CA THR A 467 33.53 11.78 -19.35
C THR A 467 33.77 13.02 -18.53
N THR A 468 34.96 13.15 -17.94
CA THR A 468 35.33 14.25 -17.05
C THR A 468 36.41 15.11 -17.67
N ALA A 469 36.12 16.39 -17.93
CA ALA A 469 37.09 17.38 -18.34
C ALA A 469 37.46 18.26 -17.14
N SER A 470 38.77 18.38 -16.84
CA SER A 470 39.26 19.16 -15.70
C SER A 470 40.39 20.09 -16.09
N ILE A 471 40.35 21.32 -15.57
CA ILE A 471 41.42 22.31 -15.66
C ILE A 471 41.92 22.60 -14.25
N LYS A 472 43.17 22.22 -13.96
CA LYS A 472 43.88 22.57 -12.73
C LYS A 472 44.68 23.84 -12.94
N PHE A 473 44.60 24.76 -12.00
CA PHE A 473 45.26 26.05 -12.08
C PHE A 473 45.78 26.51 -10.72
N LYS A 474 46.80 27.36 -10.77
CA LYS A 474 47.43 28.00 -9.62
C LYS A 474 46.78 29.36 -9.39
N THR A 475 46.41 29.65 -8.15
CA THR A 475 45.61 30.84 -7.81
C THR A 475 45.92 31.35 -6.40
N SER A 476 45.28 32.45 -6.01
CA SER A 476 45.41 33.08 -4.69
C SER A 476 44.76 32.21 -3.62
N ARG A 477 45.57 31.68 -2.68
CA ARG A 477 45.05 30.98 -1.50
C ARG A 477 44.22 31.92 -0.61
N THR A 478 44.67 33.16 -0.45
CA THR A 478 43.98 34.16 0.38
C THR A 478 42.62 34.54 -0.18
N PHE A 479 42.47 34.62 -1.50
CA PHE A 479 41.15 34.79 -2.13
C PHE A 479 40.25 33.58 -1.85
N LEU A 480 40.75 32.37 -2.15
CA LEU A 480 39.99 31.12 -1.98
C LEU A 480 39.55 30.87 -0.53
N GLN A 481 40.34 31.30 0.46
CA GLN A 481 40.01 31.17 1.87
C GLN A 481 38.69 31.88 2.23
N ASN A 482 38.32 32.94 1.49
CA ASN A 482 37.05 33.65 1.71
C ASN A 482 35.82 32.85 1.25
N LEU A 483 36.00 31.67 0.63
CA LEU A 483 34.92 30.77 0.22
C LEU A 483 34.59 29.73 1.30
N PHE A 484 35.36 29.68 2.39
CA PHE A 484 35.09 28.75 3.48
C PHE A 484 33.90 29.18 4.32
N PRO A 485 32.99 28.25 4.68
CA PRO A 485 31.75 28.57 5.37
C PRO A 485 31.97 28.78 6.88
N THR A 486 33.08 28.27 7.43
CA THR A 486 33.43 28.36 8.84
C THR A 486 34.95 28.44 8.99
N ASN A 487 35.41 28.91 10.16
CA ASN A 487 36.84 28.95 10.50
C ASN A 487 37.45 27.57 10.73
N SER A 488 36.66 26.50 10.72
CA SER A 488 37.15 25.13 10.82
C SER A 488 37.84 24.65 9.54
N PHE A 489 37.60 25.31 8.39
CA PHE A 489 38.29 25.02 7.15
C PHE A 489 39.51 25.94 6.99
N SER A 490 40.65 25.36 6.68
CA SER A 490 41.89 26.08 6.38
C SER A 490 42.64 25.40 5.24
N PHE A 491 43.58 26.11 4.62
CA PHE A 491 44.55 25.46 3.75
C PHE A 491 45.70 24.93 4.60
N LYS A 492 46.18 23.73 4.29
CA LYS A 492 47.34 23.12 4.98
C LYS A 492 48.63 23.92 4.75
N SER A 493 48.79 24.48 3.56
CA SER A 493 49.95 25.27 3.21
C SER A 493 49.81 26.72 3.71
N PRO A 494 50.84 27.29 4.39
CA PRO A 494 50.83 28.69 4.81
C PRO A 494 51.11 29.67 3.67
N GLY A 495 51.51 29.18 2.48
CA GLY A 495 51.85 30.02 1.33
C GLY A 495 50.67 30.87 0.83
N THR A 496 50.91 31.96 0.11
CA THR A 496 49.84 32.81 -0.44
C THR A 496 49.21 32.27 -1.72
N VAL A 497 49.68 31.11 -2.20
CA VAL A 497 49.25 30.45 -3.42
C VAL A 497 48.67 29.07 -3.11
N ALA A 498 47.62 28.68 -3.83
CA ALA A 498 46.99 27.36 -3.76
C ALA A 498 46.66 26.85 -5.17
N TYR A 499 46.20 25.61 -5.24
CA TYR A 499 45.70 25.00 -6.47
C TYR A 499 44.20 24.79 -6.37
N ALA A 500 43.52 24.98 -7.48
CA ALA A 500 42.11 24.67 -7.62
C ALA A 500 41.87 23.99 -8.98
N SER A 501 40.70 23.38 -9.13
CA SER A 501 40.27 22.83 -10.41
C SER A 501 38.82 23.15 -10.69
N PHE A 502 38.57 23.43 -11.95
CA PHE A 502 37.25 23.42 -12.53
C PHE A 502 37.08 22.08 -13.26
N SER A 503 36.04 21.33 -12.93
CA SER A 503 35.80 20.00 -13.50
C SER A 503 34.36 19.85 -13.95
N GLN A 504 34.17 19.54 -15.22
CA GLN A 504 32.88 19.16 -15.78
C GLN A 504 32.87 17.65 -16.03
N THR A 505 31.76 16.99 -15.72
CA THR A 505 31.56 15.57 -16.01
C THR A 505 30.21 15.34 -16.68
N THR A 506 30.24 14.58 -17.77
CA THR A 506 29.06 14.03 -18.44
C THR A 506 28.88 12.60 -17.99
N LEU A 507 27.72 12.30 -17.39
CA LEU A 507 27.33 10.98 -16.96
C LEU A 507 26.30 10.41 -17.94
N GLY A 508 26.44 9.14 -18.31
CA GLY A 508 25.55 8.46 -19.24
C GLY A 508 25.14 7.08 -18.74
N LYS A 509 24.06 6.54 -19.31
CA LYS A 509 23.51 5.22 -18.96
C LYS A 509 23.14 5.11 -17.47
N MET A 510 22.50 6.14 -16.94
CA MET A 510 22.04 6.18 -15.55
C MET A 510 20.70 5.45 -15.44
N GLN A 511 20.69 4.22 -14.91
CA GLN A 511 19.49 3.39 -14.82
C GLN A 511 18.35 4.06 -14.05
N TRP A 512 18.68 4.79 -12.98
CA TRP A 512 17.70 5.49 -12.15
C TRP A 512 17.04 6.69 -12.87
N LEU A 513 17.61 7.13 -14.00
CA LEU A 513 17.05 8.10 -14.95
C LEU A 513 16.56 7.43 -16.25
N GLY A 514 16.18 6.15 -16.20
CA GLY A 514 15.70 5.41 -17.36
C GLY A 514 16.76 5.15 -18.43
N GLY A 515 18.05 5.17 -18.07
CA GLY A 515 19.18 4.97 -18.99
C GLY A 515 19.70 6.25 -19.64
N SER A 516 19.12 7.42 -19.32
CA SER A 516 19.62 8.71 -19.78
C SER A 516 20.87 9.18 -19.01
N GLY A 517 21.28 10.43 -19.21
CA GLY A 517 22.49 11.01 -18.64
C GLY A 517 22.30 12.47 -18.26
N TYR A 518 23.30 13.04 -17.58
CA TYR A 518 23.31 14.45 -17.20
C TYR A 518 24.73 14.98 -17.05
N ASN A 519 24.86 16.31 -17.02
CA ASN A 519 26.13 17.00 -16.88
C ASN A 519 26.22 17.66 -15.50
N HIS A 520 27.42 17.70 -14.93
CA HIS A 520 27.72 18.52 -13.77
C HIS A 520 29.06 19.26 -13.93
N PHE A 521 29.19 20.43 -13.31
CA PHE A 521 30.35 21.30 -13.41
C PHE A 521 30.69 21.92 -12.04
N GLY A 522 31.85 21.63 -11.47
CA GLY A 522 32.21 22.01 -10.10
C GLY A 522 33.55 22.73 -9.95
N LEU A 523 33.67 23.46 -8.84
CA LEU A 523 34.92 24.04 -8.34
C LEU A 523 35.46 23.19 -7.19
N TYR A 524 36.75 22.88 -7.23
CA TYR A 524 37.46 22.04 -6.27
C TYR A 524 38.69 22.79 -5.77
N LEU A 525 38.80 22.99 -4.44
CA LEU A 525 39.91 23.67 -3.80
C LEU A 525 40.82 22.63 -3.14
N HIS A 526 42.07 22.57 -3.58
CA HIS A 526 43.00 21.50 -3.21
C HIS A 526 43.83 21.85 -1.97
N GLY A 527 44.22 20.83 -1.20
CA GLY A 527 45.08 20.99 -0.03
C GLY A 527 44.39 21.69 1.15
N VAL A 528 43.10 21.43 1.33
CA VAL A 528 42.30 21.95 2.43
C VAL A 528 42.34 20.97 3.60
N GLU A 529 42.27 21.48 4.81
CA GLU A 529 42.06 20.71 6.02
C GLU A 529 40.81 21.22 6.74
N TYR A 530 40.08 20.31 7.37
CA TYR A 530 38.99 20.61 8.28
C TYR A 530 39.40 20.23 9.70
N LYS A 531 39.41 21.20 10.62
CA LYS A 531 39.70 21.00 12.04
C LYS A 531 38.41 20.68 12.81
N LYS A 532 38.36 19.48 13.39
CA LYS A 532 37.27 19.04 14.26
C LYS A 532 37.34 19.72 15.63
N ARG A 533 36.24 19.63 16.40
CA ARG A 533 36.15 20.13 17.78
C ARG A 533 37.15 19.48 18.73
N ASP A 534 37.50 18.21 18.51
CA ASP A 534 38.50 17.48 19.29
C ASP A 534 39.96 17.88 18.96
N GLY A 535 40.14 18.76 17.98
CA GLY A 535 41.45 19.25 17.53
C GLY A 535 42.10 18.42 16.43
N SER A 536 41.56 17.24 16.08
CA SER A 536 42.03 16.44 14.94
C SER A 536 41.64 17.08 13.60
N THR A 537 42.38 16.75 12.53
CA THR A 537 42.11 17.30 11.19
C THR A 537 41.80 16.24 10.15
N ILE A 538 40.96 16.59 9.18
CA ILE A 538 40.69 15.82 7.96
C ILE A 538 41.23 16.61 6.77
N ASN A 539 42.17 16.02 6.03
CA ASN A 539 42.75 16.64 4.84
C ASN A 539 42.00 16.22 3.59
N GLY A 540 41.55 17.16 2.78
CA GLY A 540 40.79 16.84 1.58
C GLY A 540 40.72 17.98 0.58
N THR A 541 39.91 17.76 -0.44
CA THR A 541 39.57 18.75 -1.45
C THR A 541 38.21 19.35 -1.11
N TYR A 542 38.14 20.67 -0.89
CA TYR A 542 36.87 21.33 -0.59
C TYR A 542 36.11 21.70 -1.87
N MET A 543 34.86 21.27 -1.96
CA MET A 543 33.97 21.57 -3.06
C MET A 543 32.94 22.61 -2.59
N PRO A 544 33.20 23.92 -2.80
CA PRO A 544 32.25 24.98 -2.44
C PRO A 544 31.01 25.03 -3.33
N LEU A 545 31.07 24.46 -4.54
CA LEU A 545 30.04 24.64 -5.56
C LEU A 545 30.07 23.51 -6.59
N LEU A 546 28.89 23.00 -6.92
CA LEU A 546 28.66 22.05 -8.00
C LEU A 546 27.41 22.44 -8.79
N PHE A 547 27.54 22.77 -10.05
CA PHE A 547 26.41 22.95 -10.95
C PHE A 547 25.97 21.63 -11.57
N GLU A 548 24.67 21.42 -11.79
CA GLU A 548 24.14 20.27 -12.52
C GLU A 548 23.01 20.66 -13.47
N SER A 549 22.88 19.88 -14.55
CA SER A 549 21.93 20.13 -15.63
C SER A 549 20.53 19.52 -15.43
N LEU A 550 20.28 18.86 -14.29
CA LEU A 550 18.98 18.26 -13.95
C LEU A 550 18.63 18.51 -12.48
N ALA A 551 17.34 18.64 -12.18
CA ALA A 551 16.86 18.85 -10.82
C ALA A 551 17.02 17.62 -9.92
N ASP A 552 16.80 16.42 -10.44
CA ASP A 552 16.84 15.16 -9.69
C ASP A 552 18.17 14.90 -8.96
N PRO A 553 19.35 14.99 -9.62
CA PRO A 553 20.63 14.81 -8.95
C PRO A 553 20.97 15.97 -8.00
N ILE A 554 20.41 17.17 -8.23
CA ILE A 554 20.53 18.33 -7.32
C ILE A 554 19.79 18.05 -6.02
N VAL A 555 18.51 17.72 -6.10
CA VAL A 555 17.66 17.47 -4.93
C VAL A 555 18.23 16.32 -4.11
N SER A 556 18.54 15.19 -4.75
CA SER A 556 19.13 14.04 -4.05
C SER A 556 20.48 14.39 -3.40
N GLY A 557 21.37 15.10 -4.10
CA GLY A 557 22.68 15.46 -3.55
C GLY A 557 22.62 16.48 -2.41
N ARG A 558 21.68 17.43 -2.44
CA ARG A 558 21.50 18.42 -1.37
C ARG A 558 20.87 17.80 -0.13
N GLU A 559 19.78 17.07 -0.31
CA GLU A 559 18.98 16.54 0.80
C GLU A 559 19.66 15.33 1.46
N GLU A 560 20.20 14.41 0.67
CA GLU A 560 20.78 13.16 1.19
C GLU A 560 22.25 13.35 1.56
N LEU A 561 23.02 14.09 0.76
CA LEU A 561 24.50 14.12 0.87
C LEU A 561 25.08 15.46 1.32
N GLY A 562 24.28 16.54 1.37
CA GLY A 562 24.77 17.85 1.79
C GLY A 562 25.71 18.54 0.79
N MET A 563 25.61 18.20 -0.50
CA MET A 563 26.43 18.81 -1.55
C MET A 563 25.88 20.20 -1.94
N PRO A 564 26.74 21.22 -2.19
CA PRO A 564 26.33 22.57 -2.55
C PRO A 564 25.95 22.66 -4.04
N LYS A 565 24.84 22.03 -4.39
CA LYS A 565 24.40 21.89 -5.78
C LYS A 565 23.48 23.02 -6.25
N LEU A 566 23.75 23.56 -7.44
CA LEU A 566 22.92 24.57 -8.11
C LEU A 566 22.56 24.11 -9.53
N PHE A 567 21.43 24.57 -10.05
CA PHE A 567 21.03 24.27 -11.42
C PHE A 567 21.69 25.24 -12.40
N CYS A 568 22.20 24.72 -13.52
CA CYS A 568 22.46 25.51 -14.72
C CYS A 568 22.40 24.64 -15.99
N ASP A 569 22.20 25.25 -17.15
CA ASP A 569 22.37 24.60 -18.43
C ASP A 569 23.86 24.32 -18.65
N ILE A 570 24.21 23.12 -19.09
CA ILE A 570 25.60 22.73 -19.38
C ILE A 570 25.65 22.05 -20.76
N ASP A 571 26.12 22.79 -21.76
CA ASP A 571 26.40 22.27 -23.11
C ASP A 571 27.86 21.80 -23.19
N VAL A 572 28.06 20.63 -23.79
CA VAL A 572 29.37 19.98 -23.90
C VAL A 572 29.63 19.63 -25.35
N ARG A 573 30.75 20.11 -25.88
CA ARG A 573 31.18 19.86 -27.26
C ARG A 573 32.52 19.13 -27.24
N ARG A 574 32.51 17.86 -27.62
CA ARG A 574 33.70 17.02 -27.82
C ARG A 574 34.01 16.91 -29.32
N ARG A 575 35.19 17.36 -29.73
CA ARG A 575 35.80 17.13 -31.06
C ARG A 575 37.15 16.47 -30.88
N GLU A 576 37.73 15.85 -31.90
CA GLU A 576 38.97 15.06 -31.83
C GLU A 576 40.07 15.69 -30.94
N HIS A 577 40.41 16.95 -31.19
CA HIS A 577 41.46 17.69 -30.47
C HIS A 577 40.96 18.81 -29.55
N GLU A 578 39.65 18.89 -29.29
CA GLU A 578 39.04 19.98 -28.55
C GLU A 578 37.89 19.50 -27.65
N TYR A 579 37.82 20.06 -26.44
CA TYR A 579 36.69 19.89 -25.53
C TYR A 579 36.25 21.26 -25.03
N SER A 580 35.00 21.63 -25.29
CA SER A 580 34.43 22.90 -24.86
C SER A 580 33.19 22.68 -24.01
N VAL A 581 33.06 23.44 -22.94
CA VAL A 581 31.92 23.44 -22.02
C VAL A 581 31.36 24.85 -21.97
N HIS A 582 30.04 24.98 -22.13
CA HIS A 582 29.33 26.23 -21.92
C HIS A 582 28.30 26.04 -20.81
N ALA A 583 28.43 26.81 -19.73
CA ALA A 583 27.45 26.84 -18.65
C ALA A 583 26.63 28.13 -18.72
N GLY A 584 25.32 28.01 -18.59
CA GLY A 584 24.39 29.13 -18.74
C GLY A 584 23.09 28.97 -17.96
N TRP A 585 22.24 29.97 -18.05
CA TRP A 585 20.89 29.92 -17.49
C TRP A 585 19.92 30.59 -18.46
N LYS A 586 18.94 29.83 -18.95
CA LYS A 586 17.93 30.33 -19.91
C LYS A 586 18.54 31.00 -21.14
N GLY A 587 19.62 30.41 -21.66
CA GLY A 587 20.35 30.90 -22.83
C GLY A 587 21.41 31.97 -22.55
N ALA A 588 21.45 32.54 -21.34
CA ALA A 588 22.51 33.46 -20.94
C ALA A 588 23.74 32.64 -20.49
N THR A 589 24.78 32.61 -21.32
CA THR A 589 26.03 31.89 -21.02
C THR A 589 26.86 32.72 -20.04
N PHE A 590 27.35 32.10 -18.98
CA PHE A 590 28.13 32.76 -17.94
C PHE A 590 29.48 32.11 -17.66
N ALA A 591 29.73 30.89 -18.16
CA ALA A 591 31.04 30.24 -18.07
C ALA A 591 31.36 29.47 -19.35
N THR A 592 32.63 29.54 -19.76
CA THR A 592 33.19 28.74 -20.85
C THR A 592 34.47 28.09 -20.38
N LEU A 593 34.64 26.78 -20.63
CA LEU A 593 35.90 26.06 -20.44
C LEU A 593 36.31 25.45 -21.77
N ASP A 594 37.55 25.67 -22.15
CA ASP A 594 38.12 25.15 -23.40
C ASP A 594 39.40 24.37 -23.11
N LEU A 595 39.47 23.15 -23.62
CA LEU A 595 40.67 22.33 -23.65
C LEU A 595 41.01 22.06 -25.11
N GLN A 596 42.04 22.75 -25.60
CA GLN A 596 42.51 22.64 -26.98
C GLN A 596 43.80 21.84 -27.08
N GLU A 597 44.06 21.34 -28.29
CA GLU A 597 45.23 20.51 -28.61
C GLU A 597 45.28 19.27 -27.71
N LEU A 598 44.17 18.54 -27.65
CA LEU A 598 44.07 17.29 -26.91
C LEU A 598 44.88 16.19 -27.58
N GLU A 599 45.75 15.57 -26.79
CA GLU A 599 46.55 14.42 -27.17
C GLU A 599 46.25 13.26 -26.22
N GLU A 600 46.02 12.08 -26.78
CA GLU A 600 45.81 10.86 -26.00
C GLU A 600 47.10 10.44 -25.29
N THR A 601 46.97 10.03 -24.04
CA THR A 601 48.07 9.59 -23.18
C THR A 601 47.71 8.26 -22.53
N ASP A 602 48.71 7.54 -22.04
CA ASP A 602 48.52 6.23 -21.41
C ASP A 602 47.53 6.33 -20.22
N PRO A 603 46.37 5.64 -20.27
CA PRO A 603 45.42 5.59 -19.18
C PRO A 603 46.00 5.04 -17.87
N GLN A 604 47.02 4.18 -17.93
CA GLN A 604 47.65 3.61 -16.73
C GLN A 604 48.45 4.64 -15.92
N ALA A 605 48.82 5.77 -16.52
CA ALA A 605 49.50 6.87 -15.85
C ALA A 605 48.54 7.76 -15.02
N GLU A 606 47.23 7.53 -15.11
CA GLU A 606 46.23 8.31 -14.40
C GLU A 606 45.79 7.62 -13.10
N ALA A 607 46.29 8.11 -11.97
CA ALA A 607 45.84 7.74 -10.64
C ALA A 607 45.11 8.94 -10.03
N GLY A 608 43.78 8.94 -10.07
CA GLY A 608 42.98 10.09 -9.62
C GLY A 608 41.66 9.68 -9.00
N THR A 609 41.31 10.37 -7.91
CA THR A 609 39.99 10.31 -7.27
C THR A 609 39.05 11.35 -7.92
N ILE A 610 37.77 11.40 -7.52
CA ILE A 610 36.82 12.42 -8.01
C ILE A 610 37.34 13.87 -7.80
N GLY A 611 38.19 14.10 -6.80
CA GLY A 611 38.82 15.40 -6.52
C GLY A 611 40.12 15.66 -7.30
N GLY A 612 40.68 14.64 -7.95
CA GLY A 612 41.92 14.75 -8.71
C GLY A 612 43.21 14.80 -7.87
N GLU A 613 43.11 14.61 -6.55
CA GLU A 613 44.24 14.62 -5.61
C GLU A 613 44.27 13.32 -4.78
N ALA A 614 45.46 12.90 -4.38
CA ALA A 614 45.66 11.78 -3.46
C ALA A 614 45.49 12.26 -2.00
N ASP A 615 44.29 12.72 -1.65
CA ASP A 615 43.90 13.14 -0.30
C ASP A 615 42.86 12.19 0.32
N TYR A 616 42.30 12.55 1.49
CA TYR A 616 41.32 11.68 2.17
C TYR A 616 39.98 11.60 1.43
N GLY A 617 39.53 12.68 0.79
CA GLY A 617 38.16 12.79 0.32
C GLY A 617 37.70 14.20 -0.04
N ILE A 618 36.49 14.27 -0.60
CA ILE A 618 35.81 15.53 -0.89
C ILE A 618 35.17 16.07 0.39
N LEU A 619 35.45 17.34 0.71
CA LEU A 619 34.82 18.08 1.78
C LEU A 619 33.72 18.98 1.22
N ALA A 620 32.57 19.02 1.89
CA ALA A 620 31.43 19.89 1.56
C ALA A 620 30.80 20.47 2.85
N TYR A 621 29.84 21.37 2.69
CA TYR A 621 29.11 21.96 3.81
C TYR A 621 27.62 21.99 3.54
N LYS A 622 26.85 21.30 4.40
CA LYS A 622 25.40 21.24 4.31
C LYS A 622 24.78 22.39 5.07
N TYR A 623 23.87 23.12 4.42
CA TYR A 623 23.08 24.17 5.04
C TYR A 623 21.62 24.07 4.59
N ILE A 624 20.68 23.91 5.52
CA ILE A 624 19.24 23.97 5.29
C ILE A 624 18.65 25.06 6.20
N PRO A 625 18.00 26.10 5.65
CA PRO A 625 17.44 27.18 6.45
C PRO A 625 16.24 26.70 7.28
N ALA A 626 16.10 27.26 8.47
CA ALA A 626 14.96 27.02 9.34
C ALA A 626 13.68 27.69 8.80
N VAL A 627 12.57 26.96 8.80
CA VAL A 627 11.26 27.49 8.37
C VAL A 627 10.77 28.50 9.41
N GLY A 628 10.49 29.73 8.99
CA GLY A 628 10.00 30.81 9.87
C GLY A 628 11.09 31.58 10.63
N GLU A 629 12.34 31.10 10.65
CA GLU A 629 13.45 31.73 11.36
C GLU A 629 14.55 32.21 10.41
N ARG A 630 14.32 33.35 9.74
CA ARG A 630 15.26 33.94 8.77
C ARG A 630 16.66 34.07 9.37
N GLY A 631 17.67 33.59 8.64
CA GLY A 631 19.07 33.64 9.05
C GLY A 631 19.50 32.52 10.01
N LYS A 632 18.60 31.62 10.41
CA LYS A 632 18.94 30.41 11.16
C LYS A 632 18.84 29.17 10.27
N ALA A 633 19.56 28.13 10.66
CA ALA A 633 19.59 26.85 9.97
C ALA A 633 18.98 25.75 10.84
N ASP A 634 18.15 24.90 10.25
CA ASP A 634 17.78 23.61 10.85
C ASP A 634 18.96 22.63 10.78
N VAL A 635 19.76 22.77 9.73
CA VAL A 635 20.93 21.92 9.47
C VAL A 635 22.10 22.79 9.03
N ALA A 636 23.24 22.67 9.73
CA ALA A 636 24.50 23.31 9.37
C ALA A 636 25.69 22.46 9.86
N TYR A 637 26.37 21.76 8.96
CA TYR A 637 27.56 20.95 9.31
C TYR A 637 28.43 20.62 8.10
N ALA A 638 29.70 20.29 8.37
CA ALA A 638 30.62 19.79 7.36
C ALA A 638 30.35 18.31 7.03
N VAL A 639 30.55 17.97 5.76
CA VAL A 639 30.39 16.62 5.21
C VAL A 639 31.71 16.20 4.55
N VAL A 640 32.03 14.91 4.62
CA VAL A 640 33.15 14.30 3.90
C VAL A 640 32.70 13.09 3.10
N VAL A 641 33.25 12.92 1.89
CA VAL A 641 33.16 11.71 1.06
C VAL A 641 34.55 11.08 0.99
N PRO A 642 34.85 10.05 1.80
CA PRO A 642 36.16 9.41 1.81
C PRO A 642 36.42 8.65 0.51
N HIS A 643 37.54 8.95 -0.16
CA HIS A 643 37.86 8.35 -1.46
C HIS A 643 38.00 6.83 -1.41
N GLU A 644 38.61 6.30 -0.35
CA GLU A 644 38.79 4.86 -0.18
C GLU A 644 37.45 4.12 -0.06
N GLU A 645 36.52 4.64 0.74
CA GLU A 645 35.21 4.02 0.94
C GLU A 645 34.35 4.14 -0.33
N GLU A 646 34.40 5.29 -1.00
CA GLU A 646 33.66 5.52 -2.23
C GLU A 646 34.09 4.56 -3.36
N SER A 647 35.40 4.33 -3.50
CA SER A 647 35.94 3.42 -4.51
C SER A 647 35.46 1.97 -4.35
N LYS A 648 35.03 1.58 -3.14
CA LYS A 648 34.50 0.24 -2.83
C LYS A 648 33.04 0.08 -3.23
N VAL A 649 32.28 1.17 -3.39
CA VAL A 649 30.85 1.14 -3.74
C VAL A 649 30.66 0.75 -5.21
N VAL A 650 31.26 1.52 -6.11
CA VAL A 650 31.33 1.23 -7.55
C VAL A 650 32.76 1.54 -8.02
N PRO A 651 33.55 0.52 -8.41
CA PRO A 651 34.89 0.77 -8.93
C PRO A 651 34.79 1.40 -10.32
N SER A 652 35.35 2.60 -10.46
CA SER A 652 35.52 3.26 -11.76
C SER A 652 36.68 2.64 -12.53
N ARG A 653 36.54 2.51 -13.85
CA ARG A 653 37.60 2.11 -14.76
C ARG A 653 37.78 3.20 -15.81
N VAL A 654 38.97 3.78 -15.83
CA VAL A 654 39.40 4.72 -16.88
C VAL A 654 39.70 3.92 -18.15
N GLU A 655 39.16 4.39 -19.27
CA GLU A 655 39.35 3.79 -20.59
C GLU A 655 40.23 4.67 -21.49
N LYS A 656 40.10 6.01 -21.41
CA LYS A 656 40.91 6.95 -22.19
C LYS A 656 41.27 8.19 -21.38
N VAL A 657 42.46 8.74 -21.65
CA VAL A 657 42.94 9.98 -21.05
C VAL A 657 43.54 10.86 -22.12
N PHE A 658 43.04 12.09 -22.22
CA PHE A 658 43.57 13.12 -23.11
C PHE A 658 44.13 14.26 -22.28
N ARG A 659 45.27 14.83 -22.68
CA ARG A 659 45.86 16.02 -22.05
C ARG A 659 45.84 17.18 -23.03
N ALA A 660 45.45 18.35 -22.54
CA ALA A 660 45.36 19.56 -23.32
C ALA A 660 46.65 20.38 -23.18
N LYS A 661 47.18 20.87 -24.29
CA LYS A 661 48.29 21.84 -24.27
C LYS A 661 47.82 23.26 -23.95
N LYS A 662 46.57 23.57 -24.31
CA LYS A 662 45.97 24.90 -24.11
C LYS A 662 44.63 24.80 -23.36
N PRO A 663 44.68 24.58 -22.03
CA PRO A 663 43.50 24.72 -21.19
C PRO A 663 43.23 26.19 -20.85
N SER A 664 41.97 26.60 -20.91
CA SER A 664 41.52 27.92 -20.46
C SER A 664 40.08 27.89 -19.97
N PHE A 665 39.72 28.84 -19.11
CA PHE A 665 38.32 29.09 -18.76
C PHE A 665 38.05 30.59 -18.64
N ASN A 666 36.79 30.97 -18.83
CA ASN A 666 36.31 32.33 -18.68
C ASN A 666 34.97 32.35 -17.97
N PHE A 667 34.74 33.40 -17.17
CA PHE A 667 33.44 33.68 -16.54
C PHE A 667 32.97 35.08 -16.90
N GLU A 668 31.72 35.19 -17.31
CA GLU A 668 31.06 36.45 -17.61
C GLU A 668 30.12 36.83 -16.46
N SER A 669 30.45 37.92 -15.77
CA SER A 669 29.55 38.52 -14.80
C SER A 669 28.38 39.16 -15.53
N LEU A 670 27.29 38.41 -15.60
CA LEU A 670 25.99 38.91 -16.00
C LEU A 670 25.39 39.75 -14.87
N ASN A 671 24.58 40.75 -15.23
CA ASN A 671 23.89 41.58 -14.26
C ASN A 671 22.74 40.79 -13.57
N PRO A 672 22.13 41.31 -12.49
CA PRO A 672 21.00 40.65 -11.82
C PRO A 672 19.74 40.50 -12.68
N GLU A 673 19.60 41.22 -13.79
CA GLU A 673 18.46 41.07 -14.71
C GLU A 673 18.65 39.82 -15.61
N ASP A 674 19.87 39.62 -16.10
CA ASP A 674 20.25 38.49 -16.96
C ASP A 674 20.50 37.18 -16.16
N LEU A 675 20.94 37.29 -14.90
CA LEU A 675 21.25 36.14 -14.04
C LEU A 675 20.78 36.34 -12.58
N PRO A 676 19.48 36.45 -12.32
CA PRO A 676 18.92 36.93 -11.05
C PRO A 676 19.37 36.13 -9.82
N THR A 677 19.33 34.80 -9.89
CA THR A 677 19.59 33.95 -8.72
C THR A 677 21.03 33.49 -8.60
N LEU A 678 21.87 33.68 -9.63
CA LEU A 678 23.26 33.18 -9.67
C LEU A 678 24.32 34.29 -9.88
N HIS A 679 23.94 35.54 -10.17
CA HIS A 679 24.89 36.64 -10.45
C HIS A 679 25.98 36.78 -9.38
N HIS A 680 25.62 36.65 -8.09
CA HIS A 680 26.54 36.79 -6.98
C HIS A 680 27.56 35.65 -6.92
N VAL A 681 27.15 34.42 -7.25
CA VAL A 681 28.02 33.25 -7.36
C VAL A 681 29.01 33.47 -8.51
N ILE A 682 28.51 33.76 -9.70
CA ILE A 682 29.36 33.91 -10.90
C ILE A 682 30.30 35.11 -10.78
N SER A 683 29.83 36.24 -10.24
CA SER A 683 30.68 37.39 -9.98
C SER A 683 31.82 37.08 -9.03
N LYS A 684 31.62 36.16 -8.07
CA LYS A 684 32.69 35.69 -7.19
C LYS A 684 33.65 34.74 -7.90
N LEU A 685 33.16 33.85 -8.77
CA LEU A 685 34.01 32.96 -9.58
C LEU A 685 34.89 33.75 -10.55
N LYS A 686 34.37 34.78 -11.21
CA LYS A 686 35.13 35.66 -12.12
C LYS A 686 36.30 36.37 -11.42
N GLN A 687 36.17 36.65 -10.13
CA GLN A 687 37.21 37.32 -9.34
C GLN A 687 38.38 36.41 -8.97
N ILE A 688 38.30 35.09 -9.20
CA ILE A 688 39.40 34.16 -8.89
C ILE A 688 40.60 34.50 -9.79
N PRO A 689 41.73 34.96 -9.23
CA PRO A 689 42.90 35.30 -10.04
C PRO A 689 43.58 34.02 -10.54
N VAL A 690 43.83 33.90 -11.84
CA VAL A 690 44.56 32.77 -12.41
C VAL A 690 46.01 33.19 -12.62
N TYR A 691 46.93 32.55 -11.89
CA TYR A 691 48.37 32.80 -12.05
C TYR A 691 48.99 31.92 -13.13
N GLU A 692 48.51 30.68 -13.24
CA GLU A 692 49.06 29.67 -14.14
C GLU A 692 48.03 28.56 -14.36
N TYR A 693 47.87 28.11 -15.60
CA TYR A 693 47.17 26.86 -15.91
C TYR A 693 48.15 25.70 -15.79
N VAL A 694 47.92 24.82 -14.82
CA VAL A 694 48.86 23.74 -14.45
C VAL A 694 48.66 22.51 -15.32
N SER A 695 47.41 22.15 -15.59
CA SER A 695 47.08 21.02 -16.45
C SER A 695 45.63 21.08 -16.93
N GLY A 696 45.37 20.65 -18.17
CA GLY A 696 44.04 20.31 -18.66
C GLY A 696 43.97 18.85 -19.05
N LYS A 697 42.91 18.13 -18.67
CA LYS A 697 42.70 16.73 -19.08
C LYS A 697 41.24 16.40 -19.33
N VAL A 698 41.00 15.41 -20.18
CA VAL A 698 39.71 14.75 -20.40
C VAL A 698 39.88 13.27 -20.10
N VAL A 699 39.07 12.72 -19.20
CA VAL A 699 39.11 11.32 -18.78
C VAL A 699 37.78 10.66 -19.11
N GLU A 700 37.81 9.55 -19.85
CA GLU A 700 36.63 8.80 -20.25
C GLU A 700 36.66 7.40 -19.62
N GLY A 701 35.52 6.90 -19.15
CA GLY A 701 35.46 5.59 -18.51
C GLY A 701 34.07 5.09 -18.15
N VAL A 702 34.05 4.01 -17.38
CA VAL A 702 32.84 3.33 -16.87
C VAL A 702 32.88 3.16 -15.37
N GLY A 703 31.71 3.00 -14.75
CA GLY A 703 31.58 2.88 -13.30
C GLY A 703 31.50 4.26 -12.66
N VAL A 704 30.29 4.70 -12.34
CA VAL A 704 30.03 6.01 -11.75
C VAL A 704 29.79 5.83 -10.24
N PRO A 705 30.62 6.41 -9.36
CA PRO A 705 30.38 6.38 -7.92
C PRO A 705 29.13 7.18 -7.56
N ASP A 706 28.30 6.68 -6.64
CA ASP A 706 27.04 7.30 -6.25
C ASP A 706 27.16 8.21 -5.02
N VAL A 707 28.39 8.36 -4.52
CA VAL A 707 28.80 9.16 -3.37
C VAL A 707 28.07 8.80 -2.08
N SER A 708 27.61 7.54 -1.95
CA SER A 708 26.90 7.05 -0.78
C SER A 708 27.76 6.98 0.48
N SER A 709 29.09 7.06 0.37
CA SER A 709 30.01 7.13 1.50
C SER A 709 30.01 8.50 2.22
N ALA A 710 29.27 9.49 1.69
CA ALA A 710 29.13 10.80 2.30
C ALA A 710 28.64 10.70 3.75
N ARG A 711 29.34 11.36 4.67
CA ARG A 711 28.97 11.42 6.09
C ARG A 711 29.27 12.77 6.71
N ARG A 712 28.47 13.11 7.72
CA ARG A 712 28.72 14.25 8.61
C ARG A 712 30.04 14.04 9.34
N ILE A 713 30.87 15.09 9.44
CA ILE A 713 32.15 15.02 10.15
C ILE A 713 31.95 14.99 11.68
N GLU A 714 31.05 15.83 12.19
CA GLU A 714 30.75 16.00 13.62
C GLU A 714 29.40 16.66 13.87
#